data_AF-A0A6E8VMX3-F1
#
_entry.id   AF-A0A6E8VMX3-F1
#
_cell.length_a   1.000
_cell.length_b   1.000
_cell.length_c   1.000
_cell.angle_alpha   90.00
_cell.angle_beta   90.00
_cell.angle_gamma   90.00
#
_symmetry.space_group_name_H-M   'P 1'
#
loop_
_entity.id
_entity.type
_entity.pdbx_description
1 polymer ?
#
loop_
_entity_poly.entity_id
_entity_poly.type
_entity_poly.pdbx_seq_one_letter_code
_entity_poly.pdbx_strand_id
1 'polypeptide(L)'
;MRLLYGNRRLAPAVCVQYFQHTTALAAPQAAAPRPYSAGRWNDSVATAAKQCYLFNSPSAVTSPAAPATVGLTSAWQRYRLREQRNTPLRSRVSACLQRQQSSSGCFVHFAPKQSSGVWSAAVRPAVYGCDGNSARTVSCCARETQRRYSSTSTTIGGSDVCETSEYKMSATTGKPKFQRLPTNVVPEHYRLTLKPNLTALTFEGNTAVELKVVEATDRITLNALDLKLGTATVSFGDQQLTAQDIQFDAGQETACFVFGAEIPPGKATLAVEFSGELNDKMKGFYRSKYFSPTGEERYAGVTQFEATDARRCFPCWDEPAIKATFDISLIVPTNLVALSNMPVVEERPEPSDNTVHFKFDRTPVMSTYLVAVVVGEYDYVEDRSADGVLVRVYTPVGKREQGRFALDVATKVLPYYKDYFNIAYPLPKMDLIAISDFSAGAMENWGLITYRETFVLVDPENTSLIRKQSIALTVGHEIAHQWFGNLVTMEWWTHLWLNEGYASFVEFLCVDHLFPDYDIWTQFVTDMYTRALELDCLRNSHPIEVPVGHPSEIDEIFDEISYNKGASVIRMLHHYIGDEDFKRGMNLYLTRHQYNNTRTEDLWNALQEASSKPVGAVMSTWIQRMGFPVVQVRSSKQLEGNRRVLSIAQSKFCADGCEAPEQSLWMIPINVSTPSSGNAVSTVLETATADITVEGVGEQDWVKINPGTIGYYRTQYPAEMLEQFLPAIKNMTLPPLDRLGLIDDLFALVQAGKSSTVDALKVIDAYRNENNYTVWSSISNCLAKLQLLLAHTPAEKQFSEYGVRLYQPVAEKLGWDVKPGESHLDTLLRSLVLGRLVSFGCPKTVAEAKRRFEEHAQNKSVLPADLRSTCYRAVLQHGDLATYDEMLRLYRATDLHEEKDRISRALGSIGNVDILRKVIDFAMSEEVRAQDSVFVIVSVAINPKGRDMAWDYFCEHWQVLLNQYEGGFLLARLIKYLTENFSTEERAKEVEQFFREHDFPGTERTVSQSIETIRLNADWMRRDLDAISAYLKQREAEGH
;
A
#
# COMPACT_ATOMS: atom_id res chain seq x y z
N MET A 1 36.77 30.76 24.89
CA MET A 1 37.13 32.20 24.93
C MET A 1 36.02 32.94 24.17
N ARG A 2 35.23 33.91 24.69
CA ARG A 2 35.49 35.05 25.60
C ARG A 2 36.49 36.01 24.95
N LEU A 3 36.26 37.32 24.75
CA LEU A 3 35.52 38.35 25.55
C LEU A 3 34.80 39.37 24.60
N LEU A 4 33.57 39.86 24.90
CA LEU A 4 33.20 41.20 25.46
C LEU A 4 33.33 42.43 24.51
N TYR A 5 32.53 43.52 24.58
CA TYR A 5 31.13 43.81 25.03
C TYR A 5 30.79 45.28 24.66
N GLY A 6 29.52 45.67 24.45
CA GLY A 6 29.19 47.09 24.16
C GLY A 6 27.69 47.46 24.13
N ASN A 7 27.19 48.07 25.21
CA ASN A 7 25.84 48.67 25.33
C ASN A 7 25.82 50.13 24.77
N ARG A 8 24.71 50.85 24.49
CA ARG A 8 23.39 50.87 25.16
C ARG A 8 22.30 51.64 24.34
N ARG A 9 21.06 51.12 24.32
CA ARG A 9 19.70 51.76 24.20
C ARG A 9 19.50 53.15 23.55
N LEU A 10 18.54 53.24 22.60
CA LEU A 10 17.14 53.73 22.83
C LEU A 10 16.23 53.48 21.58
N ALA A 11 14.91 53.66 21.72
CA ALA A 11 13.83 53.31 20.75
C ALA A 11 12.83 54.51 20.59
N PRO A 12 11.64 54.49 19.92
CA PRO A 12 10.76 53.35 19.55
C PRO A 12 10.03 53.42 18.17
N ALA A 13 9.04 52.50 17.98
CA ALA A 13 8.11 52.34 16.84
C ALA A 13 8.75 51.79 15.53
N VAL A 14 8.07 50.99 14.69
CA VAL A 14 6.63 50.64 14.59
C VAL A 14 6.40 49.14 14.85
N CYS A 15 5.21 48.76 15.33
CA CYS A 15 4.75 47.37 15.42
C CYS A 15 3.25 47.27 15.07
N VAL A 16 2.82 46.20 14.40
CA VAL A 16 1.43 45.95 13.97
C VAL A 16 0.88 44.75 14.72
N GLN A 17 -0.37 44.84 15.19
CA GLN A 17 -1.02 43.82 16.01
C GLN A 17 -1.72 42.77 15.14
N TYR A 18 -1.73 41.52 15.62
CA TYR A 18 -2.80 40.56 15.29
C TYR A 18 -3.86 40.60 16.40
N PHE A 19 -5.12 40.38 16.03
CA PHE A 19 -6.27 40.59 16.92
C PHE A 19 -6.56 39.38 17.82
N GLN A 20 -6.77 39.66 19.09
CA GLN A 20 -7.79 38.97 19.90
C GLN A 20 -9.03 39.85 19.93
N HIS A 21 -10.23 39.27 20.01
CA HIS A 21 -11.41 40.01 20.45
C HIS A 21 -12.32 39.16 21.35
N THR A 22 -12.41 39.58 22.60
CA THR A 22 -13.56 39.32 23.46
C THR A 22 -14.57 40.46 23.31
N THR A 23 -15.83 40.18 23.63
CA THR A 23 -16.87 41.17 23.90
C THR A 23 -17.59 40.80 25.19
N ALA A 24 -17.98 41.81 25.97
CA ALA A 24 -18.71 41.66 27.23
C ALA A 24 -19.44 42.95 27.57
N LEU A 25 -20.65 42.85 28.15
CA LEU A 25 -21.19 43.73 29.22
C LEU A 25 -22.70 43.50 29.44
N ALA A 26 -23.07 42.90 30.57
CA ALA A 26 -24.23 43.26 31.40
C ALA A 26 -24.22 42.48 32.73
N ALA A 27 -24.67 43.11 33.80
CA ALA A 27 -24.91 42.50 35.12
C ALA A 27 -26.17 43.18 35.73
N PRO A 28 -26.81 42.69 36.82
CA PRO A 28 -26.21 42.79 38.16
C PRO A 28 -26.68 41.75 39.23
N GLN A 29 -26.25 41.98 40.49
CA GLN A 29 -26.80 41.53 41.79
C GLN A 29 -26.39 40.15 42.39
N ALA A 30 -25.25 40.18 43.08
CA ALA A 30 -25.09 39.92 44.53
C ALA A 30 -25.73 38.69 45.21
N ALA A 31 -24.89 37.82 45.80
CA ALA A 31 -24.64 37.81 47.27
C ALA A 31 -23.48 36.86 47.67
N ALA A 32 -22.77 37.19 48.76
CA ALA A 32 -21.87 36.30 49.51
C ALA A 32 -21.77 36.83 50.96
N PRO A 33 -21.53 36.00 52.00
CA PRO A 33 -20.14 35.71 52.39
C PRO A 33 -19.84 34.32 53.03
N ARG A 34 -18.60 33.84 52.82
CA ARG A 34 -17.56 33.35 53.77
C ARG A 34 -17.94 32.81 55.19
N PRO A 35 -17.01 32.12 55.90
CA PRO A 35 -16.02 31.07 55.50
C PRO A 35 -15.94 29.93 56.57
N TYR A 36 -14.95 29.04 56.53
CA TYR A 36 -14.02 28.77 57.66
C TYR A 36 -12.79 27.94 57.21
N SER A 37 -11.89 27.56 58.13
CA SER A 37 -10.47 27.28 57.85
C SER A 37 -9.82 26.20 58.71
N ALA A 38 -8.87 25.46 58.11
CA ALA A 38 -7.64 24.90 58.69
C ALA A 38 -7.68 23.95 59.92
N GLY A 39 -6.93 22.85 59.84
CA GLY A 39 -6.60 21.97 60.97
C GLY A 39 -5.62 20.85 60.58
N ARG A 40 -4.66 20.52 61.47
CA ARG A 40 -3.65 19.44 61.32
C ARG A 40 -3.16 19.03 62.72
N TRP A 41 -2.60 17.82 62.87
CA TRP A 41 -1.79 17.24 63.97
C TRP A 41 -2.49 16.23 64.92
N ASN A 42 -2.09 14.95 64.76
CA ASN A 42 -1.40 14.08 65.74
C ASN A 42 -2.06 12.88 66.48
N ASP A 43 -1.29 11.76 66.41
CA ASP A 43 -0.86 10.81 67.47
C ASP A 43 -1.82 9.76 68.10
N SER A 44 -1.38 8.54 68.46
CA SER A 44 -0.12 7.78 68.15
C SER A 44 -0.16 6.30 68.66
N VAL A 45 0.94 5.53 68.41
CA VAL A 45 1.45 4.36 69.19
C VAL A 45 0.68 3.02 69.10
N ALA A 46 1.30 1.82 69.00
CA ALA A 46 2.65 1.33 68.61
C ALA A 46 2.57 -0.20 68.33
N THR A 47 3.50 -0.90 67.65
CA THR A 47 4.81 -1.40 68.17
C THR A 47 5.55 -2.07 66.99
N ALA A 48 6.67 -1.53 66.46
CA ALA A 48 8.08 -1.87 66.77
C ALA A 48 8.48 -3.35 66.51
N ALA A 49 9.59 -3.69 65.83
CA ALA A 49 10.62 -2.92 65.07
C ALA A 49 11.19 -3.83 63.93
N LYS A 50 12.44 -3.86 63.41
CA LYS A 50 13.81 -3.30 63.60
C LYS A 50 14.60 -3.70 62.29
N GLN A 51 15.77 -3.22 61.83
CA GLN A 51 16.73 -2.14 62.12
C GLN A 51 17.62 -1.98 60.84
N CYS A 52 17.62 -0.86 60.10
CA CYS A 52 18.75 0.10 59.92
C CYS A 52 20.01 -0.35 59.10
N TYR A 53 20.80 0.52 58.43
CA TYR A 53 20.91 2.00 58.39
C TYR A 53 21.32 2.55 56.99
N LEU A 54 21.27 3.88 56.81
CA LEU A 54 21.59 4.69 55.61
C LEU A 54 22.78 5.66 55.89
N PHE A 55 23.49 6.18 54.86
CA PHE A 55 23.42 7.61 54.40
C PHE A 55 24.63 8.19 53.60
N ASN A 56 24.29 9.01 52.59
CA ASN A 56 24.89 10.28 52.08
C ASN A 56 26.34 10.45 51.54
N SER A 57 26.41 11.42 50.61
CA SER A 57 27.55 12.08 49.93
C SER A 57 27.91 13.45 50.58
N PRO A 58 28.70 14.39 49.98
CA PRO A 58 29.87 14.32 49.06
C PRO A 58 31.06 15.26 49.50
N SER A 59 32.18 15.32 48.74
CA SER A 59 32.94 16.55 48.32
C SER A 59 34.50 16.56 48.41
N ALA A 60 35.12 17.14 47.37
CA ALA A 60 36.28 18.07 47.35
C ALA A 60 37.78 17.66 47.56
N VAL A 61 38.56 17.84 46.46
CA VAL A 61 39.85 18.57 46.34
C VAL A 61 41.15 18.03 47.00
N THR A 62 42.10 17.59 46.16
CA THR A 62 43.47 18.19 46.01
C THR A 62 44.26 17.57 44.84
N SER A 63 45.33 18.25 44.40
CA SER A 63 46.40 17.78 43.50
C SER A 63 47.69 18.53 43.88
N PRO A 64 48.90 17.98 43.67
CA PRO A 64 49.74 18.56 42.60
C PRO A 64 50.79 17.64 41.91
N ALA A 65 51.27 18.13 40.77
CA ALA A 65 52.63 17.97 40.18
C ALA A 65 53.05 16.68 39.42
N ALA A 66 53.87 16.92 38.39
CA ALA A 66 54.62 15.96 37.55
C ALA A 66 56.15 16.34 37.64
N PRO A 67 57.07 16.31 36.64
CA PRO A 67 57.02 15.96 35.19
C PRO A 67 58.23 15.19 34.57
N ALA A 68 58.09 14.76 33.30
CA ALA A 68 59.08 14.81 32.19
C ALA A 68 58.41 14.18 30.92
N THR A 69 58.32 14.69 29.67
CA THR A 69 59.18 15.47 28.72
C THR A 69 60.40 14.70 28.22
N VAL A 70 60.74 14.56 26.93
CA VAL A 70 60.54 15.36 25.67
C VAL A 70 60.42 14.38 24.46
N GLY A 71 59.84 14.64 23.27
CA GLY A 71 59.06 15.77 22.72
C GLY A 71 59.31 16.04 21.21
N LEU A 72 58.42 16.82 20.55
CA LEU A 72 58.58 17.50 19.22
C LEU A 72 58.50 16.60 17.94
N THR A 73 58.02 17.01 16.74
CA THR A 73 57.49 18.31 16.23
C THR A 73 56.61 18.19 14.94
N SER A 74 55.56 19.02 14.81
CA SER A 74 55.11 19.87 13.64
C SER A 74 55.30 19.47 12.14
N ALA A 75 54.55 19.94 11.12
CA ALA A 75 53.27 20.68 10.97
C ALA A 75 53.00 21.09 9.48
N TRP A 76 51.76 20.91 8.96
CA TRP A 76 51.17 21.64 7.79
C TRP A 76 51.94 21.49 6.43
N GLN A 77 51.52 21.92 5.21
CA GLN A 77 50.35 22.67 4.68
C GLN A 77 49.98 22.21 3.23
N ARG A 78 48.93 22.80 2.62
CA ARG A 78 48.35 22.55 1.27
C ARG A 78 49.28 22.94 0.09
N TYR A 79 49.07 22.40 -1.12
CA TYR A 79 48.81 23.19 -2.36
C TYR A 79 48.23 22.36 -3.54
N ARG A 80 48.03 22.98 -4.72
CA ARG A 80 47.18 22.55 -5.87
C ARG A 80 47.94 22.29 -7.19
N LEU A 81 47.37 21.37 -7.99
CA LEU A 81 47.23 21.35 -9.48
C LEU A 81 48.43 21.11 -10.42
N ARG A 82 48.06 20.65 -11.63
CA ARG A 82 48.79 20.54 -12.92
C ARG A 82 49.84 19.42 -13.10
N GLU A 83 50.11 18.92 -14.32
CA GLU A 83 49.29 18.64 -15.53
C GLU A 83 50.18 17.91 -16.58
N GLN A 84 49.59 16.99 -17.36
CA GLN A 84 49.95 16.63 -18.76
C GLN A 84 51.34 16.05 -19.16
N ARG A 85 51.26 14.92 -19.90
CA ARG A 85 52.00 14.47 -21.13
C ARG A 85 53.17 13.46 -21.10
N ASN A 86 52.91 12.38 -21.86
CA ASN A 86 53.75 11.71 -22.87
C ASN A 86 54.81 10.65 -22.49
N THR A 87 54.42 9.41 -22.81
CA THR A 87 55.15 8.31 -23.49
C THR A 87 56.24 8.74 -24.50
N PRO A 88 57.23 7.88 -24.92
CA PRO A 88 56.98 6.49 -25.40
C PRO A 88 58.12 5.42 -25.34
N LEU A 89 57.82 4.25 -25.98
CA LEU A 89 58.71 3.27 -26.67
C LEU A 89 59.38 2.07 -25.93
N ARG A 90 58.73 0.90 -26.11
CA ARG A 90 59.25 -0.44 -26.56
C ARG A 90 60.75 -0.78 -26.50
N SER A 91 61.06 -2.05 -26.14
CA SER A 91 61.92 -2.90 -27.00
C SER A 91 61.76 -4.43 -26.79
N ARG A 92 61.80 -5.18 -27.92
CA ARG A 92 62.23 -6.59 -28.18
C ARG A 92 61.59 -7.77 -27.38
N VAL A 93 61.09 -8.88 -27.93
CA VAL A 93 61.28 -9.72 -29.16
C VAL A 93 62.14 -10.97 -28.95
N SER A 94 61.54 -12.15 -29.19
CA SER A 94 62.17 -13.30 -29.87
C SER A 94 61.08 -14.16 -30.55
N ALA A 95 61.46 -15.10 -31.42
CA ALA A 95 60.58 -15.87 -32.33
C ALA A 95 60.76 -17.41 -32.13
N CYS A 96 60.18 -18.38 -32.86
CA CYS A 96 59.87 -18.49 -34.30
C CYS A 96 58.96 -19.71 -34.65
N LEU A 97 58.03 -19.56 -35.62
CA LEU A 97 57.68 -20.51 -36.72
C LEU A 97 57.03 -21.90 -36.36
N GLN A 98 56.27 -22.63 -37.21
CA GLN A 98 55.80 -22.44 -38.61
C GLN A 98 54.60 -23.36 -39.00
N ARG A 99 53.67 -22.87 -39.87
CA ARG A 99 52.95 -23.52 -41.03
C ARG A 99 52.25 -24.92 -40.87
N GLN A 100 51.20 -25.32 -41.62
CA GLN A 100 50.33 -24.69 -42.65
C GLN A 100 48.95 -25.42 -42.76
N GLN A 101 47.93 -24.73 -43.28
CA GLN A 101 46.71 -25.17 -44.05
C GLN A 101 46.30 -26.68 -44.11
N SER A 102 45.01 -27.07 -44.05
CA SER A 102 43.98 -26.72 -45.06
C SER A 102 42.49 -27.05 -44.73
N SER A 103 41.57 -26.34 -45.40
CA SER A 103 40.22 -26.74 -45.93
C SER A 103 39.16 -27.52 -45.09
N SER A 104 38.02 -26.84 -44.85
CA SER A 104 36.63 -27.21 -45.24
C SER A 104 35.98 -28.55 -44.85
N GLY A 105 34.76 -28.51 -44.26
CA GLY A 105 33.76 -29.60 -44.37
C GLY A 105 32.77 -29.76 -43.20
N CYS A 106 31.50 -30.06 -43.50
CA CYS A 106 30.40 -30.25 -42.53
C CYS A 106 30.29 -31.69 -41.96
N PHE A 107 29.32 -31.87 -41.04
CA PHE A 107 28.56 -33.08 -40.64
C PHE A 107 28.73 -33.67 -39.21
N VAL A 108 27.71 -33.40 -38.38
CA VAL A 108 26.77 -34.37 -37.74
C VAL A 108 27.29 -35.55 -36.90
N HIS A 109 26.78 -35.62 -35.66
CA HIS A 109 26.63 -36.76 -34.72
C HIS A 109 27.86 -37.62 -34.33
N PHE A 110 27.94 -37.92 -33.02
CA PHE A 110 27.71 -39.29 -32.54
C PHE A 110 27.22 -39.28 -31.07
N ALA A 111 26.31 -40.19 -30.74
CA ALA A 111 25.99 -40.59 -29.36
C ALA A 111 26.49 -42.03 -29.13
N PRO A 112 26.72 -42.46 -27.88
CA PRO A 112 26.42 -43.86 -27.59
C PRO A 112 25.95 -44.20 -26.16
N LYS A 113 24.81 -44.93 -26.08
CA LYS A 113 24.65 -46.26 -25.42
C LYS A 113 24.69 -46.42 -23.88
N GLN A 114 24.07 -47.45 -23.27
CA GLN A 114 22.88 -48.30 -23.59
C GLN A 114 22.57 -49.29 -22.42
N SER A 115 21.37 -49.90 -22.39
CA SER A 115 21.01 -51.23 -21.78
C SER A 115 21.12 -51.41 -20.24
N SER A 116 20.33 -52.28 -19.55
CA SER A 116 19.10 -53.08 -19.84
C SER A 116 18.55 -53.71 -18.53
N GLY A 117 17.26 -54.13 -18.45
CA GLY A 117 16.63 -54.69 -17.21
C GLY A 117 15.58 -55.82 -17.39
N VAL A 118 14.36 -55.49 -17.86
CA VAL A 118 13.30 -56.39 -18.43
C VAL A 118 12.51 -57.37 -17.51
N TRP A 119 11.22 -57.60 -17.89
CA TRP A 119 10.24 -58.65 -17.46
C TRP A 119 9.60 -58.51 -16.05
N SER A 120 8.31 -58.78 -15.80
CA SER A 120 7.09 -59.13 -16.61
C SER A 120 5.83 -58.88 -15.70
N ALA A 121 4.54 -59.11 -15.98
CA ALA A 121 3.67 -59.70 -17.04
C ALA A 121 2.20 -59.19 -16.78
N ALA A 122 1.11 -59.39 -17.54
CA ALA A 122 0.78 -59.61 -18.97
C ALA A 122 -0.79 -59.61 -19.12
N VAL A 123 -1.35 -60.21 -20.19
CA VAL A 123 -2.78 -60.55 -20.46
C VAL A 123 -3.73 -59.44 -20.97
N ARG A 124 -4.34 -59.72 -22.15
CA ARG A 124 -5.57 -59.11 -22.72
C ARG A 124 -6.71 -60.15 -22.69
N PRO A 125 -7.98 -59.75 -22.87
CA PRO A 125 -8.65 -60.06 -24.15
C PRO A 125 -9.45 -58.87 -24.72
N ALA A 126 -10.41 -59.10 -25.63
CA ALA A 126 -11.10 -58.08 -26.44
C ALA A 126 -12.50 -58.53 -26.95
N VAL A 127 -13.11 -57.69 -27.81
CA VAL A 127 -14.26 -57.94 -28.74
C VAL A 127 -15.68 -57.59 -28.21
N TYR A 128 -16.51 -57.08 -29.14
CA TYR A 128 -17.91 -56.61 -29.06
C TYR A 128 -18.16 -55.26 -28.34
N GLY A 129 -19.07 -54.38 -28.80
CA GLY A 129 -19.79 -54.38 -30.09
C GLY A 129 -20.99 -53.41 -30.16
N CYS A 130 -21.32 -52.95 -31.38
CA CYS A 130 -22.56 -52.26 -31.81
C CYS A 130 -22.86 -50.78 -31.41
N ASP A 131 -22.97 -49.97 -32.48
CA ASP A 131 -24.05 -49.01 -32.81
C ASP A 131 -24.21 -47.66 -32.05
N GLY A 132 -24.20 -46.57 -32.83
CA GLY A 132 -24.39 -45.19 -32.35
C GLY A 132 -24.08 -44.10 -33.41
N ASN A 133 -24.92 -43.97 -34.44
CA ASN A 133 -24.88 -42.85 -35.40
C ASN A 133 -25.17 -41.50 -34.70
N SER A 134 -24.72 -40.33 -35.19
CA SER A 134 -24.08 -39.97 -36.47
C SER A 134 -23.25 -38.68 -36.36
N ALA A 135 -22.19 -38.55 -37.15
CA ALA A 135 -21.50 -37.28 -37.37
C ALA A 135 -22.10 -36.49 -38.54
N ARG A 136 -21.96 -35.15 -38.55
CA ARG A 136 -21.18 -34.45 -39.60
C ARG A 136 -20.96 -32.94 -39.38
N THR A 137 -19.70 -32.59 -39.54
CA THR A 137 -19.15 -31.29 -39.93
C THR A 137 -19.72 -30.75 -41.25
N VAL A 138 -19.80 -29.41 -41.36
CA VAL A 138 -19.61 -28.63 -42.61
C VAL A 138 -18.87 -27.33 -42.22
N SER A 139 -18.10 -26.74 -43.14
CA SER A 139 -17.28 -25.55 -42.93
C SER A 139 -17.53 -24.43 -43.97
N CYS A 140 -17.04 -23.23 -43.64
CA CYS A 140 -16.63 -22.15 -44.55
C CYS A 140 -17.66 -21.28 -45.30
N CYS A 141 -17.21 -20.03 -45.54
CA CYS A 141 -17.54 -19.12 -46.65
C CYS A 141 -18.92 -18.42 -46.74
N ALA A 142 -19.03 -17.30 -46.00
CA ALA A 142 -18.93 -15.92 -46.53
C ALA A 142 -19.89 -15.35 -47.63
N ARG A 143 -20.04 -14.02 -47.53
CA ARG A 143 -20.59 -13.00 -48.46
C ARG A 143 -22.10 -12.67 -48.42
N GLU A 144 -22.36 -11.49 -47.86
CA GLU A 144 -23.00 -10.35 -48.53
C GLU A 144 -24.21 -10.59 -49.44
N THR A 145 -25.36 -9.98 -49.12
CA THR A 145 -25.82 -8.82 -49.92
C THR A 145 -26.82 -7.94 -49.18
N GLN A 146 -26.94 -6.69 -49.63
CA GLN A 146 -27.83 -5.67 -49.07
C GLN A 146 -29.28 -5.82 -49.57
N ARG A 147 -30.27 -5.33 -48.80
CA ARG A 147 -31.16 -4.22 -49.25
C ARG A 147 -32.08 -3.67 -48.15
N ARG A 148 -32.38 -2.37 -48.26
CA ARG A 148 -33.43 -1.65 -47.52
C ARG A 148 -34.76 -1.78 -48.30
N TYR A 149 -35.92 -1.66 -47.64
CA TYR A 149 -36.76 -0.44 -47.71
C TYR A 149 -37.98 -0.50 -46.74
N SER A 150 -38.50 0.68 -46.44
CA SER A 150 -39.68 1.08 -45.62
C SER A 150 -40.99 0.29 -45.87
N SER A 151 -42.09 0.37 -45.09
CA SER A 151 -42.72 1.54 -44.42
C SER A 151 -43.95 1.21 -43.55
N THR A 152 -44.21 2.03 -42.51
CA THR A 152 -45.52 2.49 -41.94
C THR A 152 -46.56 1.53 -41.29
N SER A 153 -46.89 1.84 -40.02
CA SER A 153 -48.21 1.78 -39.32
C SER A 153 -48.90 0.40 -39.14
N THR A 154 -49.44 0.02 -37.97
CA THR A 154 -50.20 0.81 -36.97
C THR A 154 -50.09 0.23 -35.54
N THR A 155 -50.38 1.08 -34.54
CA THR A 155 -50.52 0.84 -33.10
C THR A 155 -51.30 -0.41 -32.66
N ILE A 156 -50.81 -1.10 -31.61
CA ILE A 156 -51.49 -1.37 -30.32
C ILE A 156 -50.45 -1.95 -29.35
N GLY A 157 -50.61 -1.71 -28.04
CA GLY A 157 -49.56 -1.95 -27.03
C GLY A 157 -49.49 -3.38 -26.49
N GLY A 158 -48.28 -3.79 -26.16
CA GLY A 158 -47.94 -4.89 -25.24
C GLY A 158 -46.67 -4.49 -24.51
N SER A 159 -46.72 -4.44 -23.18
CA SER A 159 -45.58 -4.05 -22.35
C SER A 159 -44.75 -5.29 -22.02
N ASP A 160 -43.89 -5.70 -22.96
CA ASP A 160 -42.88 -6.72 -22.68
C ASP A 160 -41.92 -6.17 -21.63
N VAL A 161 -42.07 -6.67 -20.40
CA VAL A 161 -41.09 -6.49 -19.34
C VAL A 161 -39.80 -7.16 -19.80
N CYS A 162 -38.73 -6.40 -19.94
CA CYS A 162 -37.41 -7.00 -20.05
C CYS A 162 -37.14 -7.76 -18.74
N GLU A 163 -37.27 -9.09 -18.78
CA GLU A 163 -36.72 -9.96 -17.76
C GLU A 163 -35.21 -9.73 -17.71
N THR A 164 -34.79 -8.89 -16.76
CA THR A 164 -33.38 -8.77 -16.40
C THR A 164 -32.94 -10.13 -15.91
N SER A 165 -32.24 -10.87 -16.76
CA SER A 165 -31.65 -12.15 -16.40
C SER A 165 -30.81 -11.96 -15.13
N GLU A 166 -31.25 -12.53 -14.01
CA GLU A 166 -30.43 -12.59 -12.80
C GLU A 166 -29.11 -13.24 -13.18
N TYR A 167 -28.03 -12.46 -13.24
CA TYR A 167 -26.69 -12.97 -13.51
C TYR A 167 -26.15 -13.65 -12.26
N LYS A 168 -26.78 -14.77 -11.90
CA LYS A 168 -26.21 -15.76 -11.01
C LYS A 168 -24.92 -16.23 -11.66
N MET A 169 -23.80 -15.64 -11.22
CA MET A 169 -22.48 -16.22 -11.46
C MET A 169 -22.58 -17.69 -11.10
N SER A 170 -22.19 -18.56 -12.05
CA SER A 170 -22.11 -19.98 -11.76
C SER A 170 -21.11 -20.14 -10.62
N ALA A 171 -21.59 -20.57 -9.45
CA ALA A 171 -20.71 -20.91 -8.35
C ALA A 171 -19.66 -21.90 -8.87
N THR A 172 -18.39 -21.53 -8.79
CA THR A 172 -17.30 -22.32 -9.36
C THR A 172 -17.25 -23.69 -8.69
N THR A 173 -17.06 -24.72 -9.50
CA THR A 173 -17.33 -26.10 -9.09
C THR A 173 -16.32 -26.60 -8.06
N GLY A 174 -16.81 -26.96 -6.86
CA GLY A 174 -16.18 -27.98 -6.04
C GLY A 174 -15.13 -27.55 -5.01
N LYS A 175 -14.88 -26.24 -4.80
CA LYS A 175 -14.09 -25.80 -3.62
C LYS A 175 -14.80 -26.32 -2.33
N PRO A 176 -14.13 -27.07 -1.43
CA PRO A 176 -14.76 -27.62 -0.24
C PRO A 176 -15.17 -26.50 0.72
N LYS A 177 -16.24 -26.70 1.49
CA LYS A 177 -16.66 -25.71 2.49
C LYS A 177 -15.61 -25.62 3.59
N PHE A 178 -15.08 -24.42 3.82
CA PHE A 178 -14.15 -24.14 4.92
C PHE A 178 -14.75 -24.49 6.29
N GLN A 179 -13.90 -24.92 7.21
CA GLN A 179 -14.23 -25.15 8.61
C GLN A 179 -13.17 -24.50 9.50
N ARG A 180 -13.59 -23.60 10.39
CA ARG A 180 -12.76 -23.07 11.48
C ARG A 180 -12.27 -24.23 12.36
N LEU A 181 -11.10 -24.07 12.98
CA LEU A 181 -10.48 -25.14 13.78
C LEU A 181 -11.37 -25.60 14.96
N PRO A 182 -11.31 -26.89 15.35
CA PRO A 182 -12.01 -27.40 16.53
C PRO A 182 -11.61 -26.68 17.83
N THR A 183 -12.61 -26.30 18.62
CA THR A 183 -12.44 -25.57 19.89
C THR A 183 -12.24 -26.47 21.12
N ASN A 184 -12.19 -27.80 20.92
CA ASN A 184 -11.98 -28.79 21.98
C ASN A 184 -10.55 -28.78 22.56
N VAL A 185 -9.59 -28.20 21.84
CA VAL A 185 -8.18 -28.06 22.27
C VAL A 185 -7.71 -26.65 21.93
N VAL A 186 -7.18 -25.93 22.92
CA VAL A 186 -6.73 -24.53 22.78
C VAL A 186 -5.25 -24.43 23.19
N PRO A 187 -4.37 -23.81 22.38
CA PRO A 187 -2.99 -23.55 22.78
C PRO A 187 -2.89 -22.39 23.77
N GLU A 188 -2.05 -22.53 24.79
CA GLU A 188 -1.74 -21.47 25.76
C GLU A 188 -0.33 -20.87 25.52
N HIS A 189 0.63 -21.71 25.11
CA HIS A 189 2.03 -21.32 24.95
C HIS A 189 2.77 -22.21 23.95
N TYR A 190 3.56 -21.64 23.05
CA TYR A 190 4.46 -22.35 22.14
C TYR A 190 5.92 -22.20 22.59
N ARG A 191 6.64 -23.31 22.71
CA ARG A 191 8.10 -23.32 22.50
C ARG A 191 8.37 -23.66 21.04
N LEU A 192 9.17 -22.86 20.34
CA LEU A 192 9.47 -23.03 18.92
C LEU A 192 10.98 -22.90 18.68
N THR A 193 11.60 -23.97 18.17
CA THR A 193 13.00 -23.99 17.76
C THR A 193 13.10 -24.22 16.25
N LEU A 194 13.84 -23.37 15.54
CA LEU A 194 14.12 -23.51 14.11
C LEU A 194 15.63 -23.53 13.83
N LYS A 195 16.05 -24.39 12.90
CA LYS A 195 17.43 -24.52 12.40
C LYS A 195 17.43 -24.36 10.87
N PRO A 196 17.51 -23.12 10.35
CA PRO A 196 17.57 -22.87 8.92
C PRO A 196 18.96 -23.18 8.34
N ASN A 197 18.97 -23.74 7.13
CA ASN A 197 20.16 -24.01 6.34
C ASN A 197 20.10 -23.22 5.03
N LEU A 198 20.74 -22.06 5.01
CA LEU A 198 20.72 -21.12 3.87
C LEU A 198 21.51 -21.61 2.65
N THR A 199 22.23 -22.74 2.75
CA THR A 199 22.95 -23.38 1.63
C THR A 199 22.12 -24.52 1.02
N ALA A 200 21.38 -25.27 1.83
CA ALA A 200 20.46 -26.31 1.37
C ALA A 200 19.05 -25.77 1.06
N LEU A 201 18.77 -24.51 1.40
CA LEU A 201 17.47 -23.83 1.26
C LEU A 201 16.33 -24.58 1.97
N THR A 202 16.62 -25.12 3.16
CA THR A 202 15.68 -25.87 3.99
C THR A 202 15.77 -25.44 5.45
N PHE A 203 14.81 -25.87 6.28
CA PHE A 203 14.88 -25.74 7.74
C PHE A 203 14.39 -27.01 8.44
N GLU A 204 15.01 -27.32 9.57
CA GLU A 204 14.50 -28.27 10.57
C GLU A 204 13.83 -27.49 11.69
N GLY A 205 12.81 -28.08 12.33
CA GLY A 205 12.12 -27.45 13.44
C GLY A 205 11.51 -28.42 14.44
N ASN A 206 11.32 -27.92 15.65
CA ASN A 206 10.59 -28.60 16.71
C ASN A 206 9.72 -27.59 17.43
N THR A 207 8.48 -27.95 17.73
CA THR A 207 7.61 -27.17 18.61
C THR A 207 7.06 -28.02 19.74
N ALA A 208 6.98 -27.45 20.94
CA ALA A 208 6.29 -28.02 22.08
C ALA A 208 5.24 -27.02 22.57
N VAL A 209 3.98 -27.29 22.24
CA VAL A 209 2.82 -26.44 22.52
C VAL A 209 2.17 -26.89 23.82
N GLU A 210 2.07 -26.01 24.82
CA GLU A 210 1.27 -26.23 26.01
C GLU A 210 -0.21 -25.99 25.66
N LEU A 211 -1.05 -26.97 25.98
CA LEU A 211 -2.43 -27.06 25.54
C LEU A 211 -3.38 -27.13 26.72
N LYS A 212 -4.55 -26.52 26.54
CA LYS A 212 -5.75 -26.73 27.36
C LYS A 212 -6.74 -27.58 26.57
N VAL A 213 -6.91 -28.82 27.00
CA VAL A 213 -7.95 -29.73 26.49
C VAL A 213 -9.26 -29.38 27.20
N VAL A 214 -10.24 -28.95 26.43
CA VAL A 214 -11.57 -28.50 26.91
C VAL A 214 -12.54 -29.67 26.95
N GLU A 215 -12.51 -30.53 25.94
CA GLU A 215 -13.34 -31.74 25.83
C GLU A 215 -12.44 -32.96 25.56
N ALA A 216 -12.83 -34.14 26.06
CA ALA A 216 -12.05 -35.36 25.89
C ALA A 216 -11.88 -35.71 24.40
N THR A 217 -10.67 -36.08 23.98
CA THR A 217 -10.38 -36.29 22.55
C THR A 217 -9.25 -37.29 22.30
N ASP A 218 -9.40 -38.16 21.30
CA ASP A 218 -8.35 -39.06 20.80
C ASP A 218 -7.44 -38.39 19.75
N ARG A 219 -7.75 -37.14 19.38
CA ARG A 219 -7.15 -36.41 18.25
C ARG A 219 -6.91 -34.93 18.53
N ILE A 220 -5.95 -34.34 17.82
CA ILE A 220 -5.68 -32.91 17.82
C ILE A 220 -5.54 -32.44 16.37
N THR A 221 -6.32 -31.43 15.97
CA THR A 221 -6.30 -30.85 14.61
C THR A 221 -5.79 -29.41 14.65
N LEU A 222 -4.87 -29.08 13.75
CA LEU A 222 -4.28 -27.74 13.58
C LEU A 222 -3.92 -27.49 12.11
N ASN A 223 -3.44 -26.29 11.75
CA ASN A 223 -3.00 -25.98 10.40
C ASN A 223 -1.54 -26.41 10.14
N ALA A 224 -1.31 -26.96 8.95
CA ALA A 224 0.02 -27.27 8.42
C ALA A 224 -0.03 -27.36 6.89
N LEU A 225 0.91 -26.71 6.21
CA LEU A 225 0.99 -26.65 4.75
C LEU A 225 2.46 -26.65 4.30
N ASP A 226 2.81 -27.37 3.23
CA ASP A 226 4.18 -27.55 2.73
C ASP A 226 5.23 -28.04 3.76
N LEU A 227 4.78 -28.50 4.94
CA LEU A 227 5.60 -29.05 6.01
C LEU A 227 5.61 -30.58 6.00
N LYS A 228 6.80 -31.16 6.07
CA LYS A 228 6.98 -32.58 6.39
C LYS A 228 6.95 -32.73 7.92
N LEU A 229 5.84 -33.24 8.45
CA LEU A 229 5.71 -33.56 9.88
C LEU A 229 6.41 -34.88 10.22
N GLY A 230 7.07 -34.91 11.38
CA GLY A 230 7.82 -36.04 11.93
C GLY A 230 7.13 -36.64 13.16
N THR A 231 7.88 -36.95 14.22
CA THR A 231 7.32 -37.52 15.44
C THR A 231 6.42 -36.50 16.14
N ALA A 232 5.19 -36.91 16.47
CA ALA A 232 4.28 -36.14 17.30
C ALA A 232 3.93 -36.93 18.58
N THR A 233 4.03 -36.29 19.75
CA THR A 233 3.65 -36.88 21.04
C THR A 233 2.87 -35.87 21.88
N VAL A 234 1.89 -36.35 22.65
CA VAL A 234 1.16 -35.55 23.63
C VAL A 234 1.37 -36.09 25.04
N SER A 235 1.78 -35.23 25.96
CA SER A 235 2.01 -35.56 27.37
C SER A 235 0.96 -34.90 28.26
N PHE A 236 0.39 -35.63 29.21
CA PHE A 236 -0.60 -35.14 30.17
C PHE A 236 -0.53 -35.94 31.49
N GLY A 237 -0.41 -35.23 32.61
CA GLY A 237 -0.07 -35.87 33.89
C GLY A 237 1.23 -36.67 33.78
N ASP A 238 1.23 -37.92 34.25
CA ASP A 238 2.35 -38.87 34.12
C ASP A 238 2.28 -39.72 32.83
N GLN A 239 1.37 -39.41 31.89
CA GLN A 239 1.18 -40.16 30.64
C GLN A 239 1.73 -39.41 29.42
N GLN A 240 2.20 -40.18 28.43
CA GLN A 240 2.58 -39.69 27.11
C GLN A 240 2.05 -40.66 26.04
N LEU A 241 1.42 -40.12 25.01
CA LEU A 241 0.96 -40.86 23.83
C LEU A 241 1.71 -40.37 22.59
N THR A 242 2.13 -41.28 21.72
CA THR A 242 2.65 -40.96 20.38
C THR A 242 1.51 -41.02 19.37
N ALA A 243 1.49 -40.11 18.40
CA ALA A 243 0.53 -40.18 17.30
C ALA A 243 0.74 -41.47 16.50
N GLN A 244 -0.33 -42.23 16.31
CA GLN A 244 -0.37 -43.47 15.55
C GLN A 244 -0.58 -43.20 14.05
N ASP A 245 -1.20 -42.06 13.73
CA ASP A 245 -1.50 -41.58 12.38
C ASP A 245 -1.49 -40.04 12.33
N ILE A 246 -1.21 -39.47 11.16
CA ILE A 246 -1.22 -38.03 10.88
C ILE A 246 -2.00 -37.82 9.58
N GLN A 247 -3.25 -37.36 9.72
CA GLN A 247 -4.20 -37.24 8.63
C GLN A 247 -4.19 -35.80 8.10
N PHE A 248 -3.85 -35.61 6.84
CA PHE A 248 -3.81 -34.29 6.19
C PHE A 248 -5.09 -34.04 5.37
N ASP A 249 -5.68 -32.86 5.53
CA ASP A 249 -6.72 -32.33 4.63
C ASP A 249 -6.15 -31.13 3.87
N ALA A 250 -5.77 -31.35 2.61
CA ALA A 250 -5.24 -30.31 1.72
C ALA A 250 -6.30 -29.28 1.27
N GLY A 251 -7.60 -29.58 1.44
CA GLY A 251 -8.70 -28.65 1.16
C GLY A 251 -9.08 -27.78 2.36
N GLN A 252 -8.47 -28.01 3.53
CA GLN A 252 -8.62 -27.17 4.74
C GLN A 252 -7.25 -26.65 5.24
N GLU A 253 -6.15 -27.10 4.63
CA GLU A 253 -4.76 -26.84 5.07
C GLU A 253 -4.52 -27.27 6.53
N THR A 254 -4.99 -28.47 6.89
CA THR A 254 -4.89 -29.01 8.26
C THR A 254 -4.18 -30.36 8.35
N ALA A 255 -3.59 -30.62 9.52
CA ALA A 255 -3.12 -31.91 9.95
C ALA A 255 -3.83 -32.31 11.27
N CYS A 256 -4.27 -33.57 11.33
CA CYS A 256 -4.95 -34.19 12.47
C CYS A 256 -4.09 -35.34 13.00
N PHE A 257 -3.52 -35.16 14.20
CA PHE A 257 -2.76 -36.20 14.91
C PHE A 257 -3.73 -37.11 15.66
N VAL A 258 -3.63 -38.43 15.45
CA VAL A 258 -4.52 -39.42 16.11
C VAL A 258 -3.71 -40.27 17.07
N PHE A 259 -4.06 -40.25 18.36
CA PHE A 259 -3.29 -40.90 19.43
C PHE A 259 -3.83 -42.28 19.84
N GLY A 260 -5.06 -42.62 19.45
CA GLY A 260 -5.69 -43.93 19.66
C GLY A 260 -6.06 -44.25 21.12
N ALA A 261 -5.94 -43.28 22.02
CA ALA A 261 -6.51 -43.26 23.36
C ALA A 261 -6.93 -41.82 23.69
N GLU A 262 -7.95 -41.65 24.56
CA GLU A 262 -8.47 -40.32 24.90
C GLU A 262 -7.52 -39.53 25.79
N ILE A 263 -7.28 -38.27 25.40
CA ILE A 263 -6.67 -37.24 26.22
C ILE A 263 -7.80 -36.59 27.05
N PRO A 264 -7.74 -36.62 28.39
CA PRO A 264 -8.79 -36.05 29.24
C PRO A 264 -8.75 -34.52 29.29
N PRO A 265 -9.87 -33.84 29.62
CA PRO A 265 -9.89 -32.39 29.84
C PRO A 265 -8.90 -31.96 30.93
N GLY A 266 -8.11 -30.94 30.65
CA GLY A 266 -7.00 -30.52 31.51
C GLY A 266 -5.85 -29.87 30.75
N LYS A 267 -4.65 -29.89 31.35
CA LYS A 267 -3.41 -29.43 30.70
C LYS A 267 -2.69 -30.59 30.02
N ALA A 268 -2.23 -30.34 28.80
CA ALA A 268 -1.38 -31.25 28.03
C ALA A 268 -0.20 -30.49 27.40
N THR A 269 0.73 -31.19 26.76
CA THR A 269 1.75 -30.61 25.91
C THR A 269 1.94 -31.46 24.66
N LEU A 270 1.73 -30.87 23.48
CA LEU A 270 1.95 -31.51 22.18
C LEU A 270 3.33 -31.11 21.67
N ALA A 271 4.24 -32.09 21.54
CA ALA A 271 5.53 -31.93 20.90
C ALA A 271 5.51 -32.49 19.47
N VAL A 272 5.96 -31.72 18.48
CA VAL A 272 5.99 -32.08 17.06
C VAL A 272 7.35 -31.72 16.44
N GLU A 273 7.98 -32.69 15.79
CA GLU A 273 9.13 -32.49 14.90
C GLU A 273 8.65 -32.19 13.48
N PHE A 274 9.34 -31.31 12.74
CA PHE A 274 9.00 -30.98 11.36
C PHE A 274 10.21 -30.48 10.55
N SER A 275 10.06 -30.41 9.23
CA SER A 275 11.02 -29.80 8.30
C SER A 275 10.32 -29.21 7.08
N GLY A 276 10.84 -28.12 6.51
CA GLY A 276 10.31 -27.47 5.31
C GLY A 276 11.38 -26.88 4.39
N GLU A 277 10.97 -26.33 3.25
CA GLU A 277 11.82 -25.59 2.32
C GLU A 277 11.76 -24.09 2.61
N LEU A 278 12.92 -23.41 2.54
CA LEU A 278 13.00 -21.96 2.43
C LEU A 278 12.65 -21.56 0.99
N ASN A 279 11.36 -21.63 0.66
CA ASN A 279 10.76 -21.38 -0.66
C ASN A 279 11.07 -19.95 -1.18
N ASP A 280 10.82 -19.66 -2.47
CA ASP A 280 10.98 -18.33 -3.09
C ASP A 280 9.66 -17.56 -3.33
N LYS A 281 8.55 -18.02 -2.74
CA LYS A 281 7.19 -17.48 -2.94
C LYS A 281 6.89 -16.22 -2.12
N MET A 282 7.84 -15.76 -1.29
CA MET A 282 7.67 -14.64 -0.34
C MET A 282 6.48 -14.83 0.63
N LYS A 283 6.19 -16.08 0.99
CA LYS A 283 5.17 -16.51 1.97
C LYS A 283 5.73 -17.66 2.82
N GLY A 284 5.30 -17.75 4.08
CA GLY A 284 5.84 -18.71 5.05
C GLY A 284 7.24 -18.33 5.53
N PHE A 285 8.09 -19.32 5.81
CA PHE A 285 9.53 -19.12 6.04
C PHE A 285 10.27 -19.37 4.73
N TYR A 286 10.84 -18.32 4.15
CA TYR A 286 11.23 -18.26 2.74
C TYR A 286 12.66 -17.70 2.56
N ARG A 287 13.24 -17.87 1.36
CA ARG A 287 14.56 -17.34 0.98
C ARG A 287 14.44 -15.95 0.34
N SER A 288 15.11 -14.94 0.89
CA SER A 288 15.39 -13.69 0.16
C SER A 288 16.83 -13.73 -0.36
N LYS A 289 17.00 -13.33 -1.62
CA LYS A 289 18.26 -13.34 -2.37
C LYS A 289 18.86 -11.94 -2.41
N TYR A 290 20.10 -11.78 -2.00
CA TYR A 290 20.82 -10.51 -2.10
C TYR A 290 22.22 -10.72 -2.67
N PHE A 291 22.89 -9.61 -2.97
CA PHE A 291 24.28 -9.61 -3.40
C PHE A 291 25.12 -8.92 -2.34
N SER A 292 26.26 -9.51 -1.99
CA SER A 292 27.24 -8.89 -1.11
C SER A 292 27.88 -7.65 -1.76
N PRO A 293 28.57 -6.78 -1.00
CA PRO A 293 29.34 -5.67 -1.56
C PRO A 293 30.45 -6.07 -2.55
N THR A 294 30.78 -7.36 -2.66
CA THR A 294 31.71 -7.90 -3.68
C THR A 294 31.01 -8.56 -4.88
N GLY A 295 29.67 -8.51 -4.95
CA GLY A 295 28.87 -9.07 -6.04
C GLY A 295 28.61 -10.59 -5.94
N GLU A 296 28.85 -11.21 -4.79
CA GLU A 296 28.54 -12.63 -4.55
C GLU A 296 27.06 -12.79 -4.19
N GLU A 297 26.36 -13.74 -4.82
CA GLU A 297 24.97 -14.08 -4.47
C GLU A 297 24.91 -14.75 -3.09
N ARG A 298 24.00 -14.29 -2.24
CA ARG A 298 23.79 -14.78 -0.87
C ARG A 298 22.30 -14.82 -0.54
N TYR A 299 21.94 -15.61 0.46
CA TYR A 299 20.56 -15.82 0.90
C TYR A 299 20.37 -15.43 2.36
N ALA A 300 19.16 -14.99 2.70
CA ALA A 300 18.64 -14.80 4.05
C ALA A 300 17.35 -15.60 4.20
N GLY A 301 17.10 -16.15 5.40
CA GLY A 301 15.81 -16.73 5.76
C GLY A 301 14.91 -15.64 6.38
N VAL A 302 13.70 -15.49 5.87
CA VAL A 302 12.74 -14.43 6.25
C VAL A 302 11.34 -15.01 6.40
N THR A 303 10.53 -14.47 7.31
CA THR A 303 9.12 -14.87 7.50
C THR A 303 8.14 -13.83 6.98
N GLN A 304 7.14 -14.26 6.22
CA GLN A 304 5.90 -13.52 5.96
C GLN A 304 4.72 -14.46 6.23
N PHE A 305 3.92 -14.17 7.25
CA PHE A 305 2.87 -15.09 7.74
C PHE A 305 1.43 -14.57 7.59
N GLU A 306 1.22 -13.27 7.36
CA GLU A 306 -0.12 -12.78 7.03
C GLU A 306 -0.46 -13.09 5.56
N ALA A 307 -1.66 -13.59 5.23
CA ALA A 307 -2.80 -13.85 6.12
C ALA A 307 -2.68 -15.13 6.95
N THR A 308 -2.33 -16.24 6.30
CA THR A 308 -2.45 -17.59 6.87
C THR A 308 -1.29 -18.48 6.42
N ASP A 309 -0.06 -17.97 6.56
CA ASP A 309 1.15 -18.62 6.10
C ASP A 309 2.10 -19.04 7.25
N ALA A 310 1.75 -18.78 8.52
CA ALA A 310 2.50 -19.33 9.67
C ALA A 310 2.50 -20.87 9.66
N ARG A 311 1.39 -21.47 9.20
CA ARG A 311 1.24 -22.91 8.89
C ARG A 311 2.26 -23.49 7.90
N ARG A 312 2.99 -22.64 7.14
CA ARG A 312 4.12 -23.06 6.28
C ARG A 312 5.48 -23.05 6.98
N CYS A 313 5.56 -22.48 8.19
CA CYS A 313 6.77 -22.49 9.00
C CYS A 313 6.69 -23.51 10.14
N PHE A 314 5.57 -23.59 10.86
CA PHE A 314 5.37 -24.53 11.95
C PHE A 314 3.90 -24.95 12.09
N PRO A 315 3.61 -26.19 12.55
CA PRO A 315 2.24 -26.65 12.77
C PRO A 315 1.61 -25.86 13.93
N CYS A 316 0.50 -25.17 13.67
CA CYS A 316 -0.11 -24.24 14.63
C CYS A 316 -1.61 -24.02 14.41
N TRP A 317 -2.29 -23.45 15.41
CA TRP A 317 -3.68 -23.00 15.28
C TRP A 317 -3.69 -21.64 14.57
N ASP A 318 -3.67 -21.66 13.24
CA ASP A 318 -3.34 -20.50 12.42
C ASP A 318 -4.57 -19.65 12.07
N GLU A 319 -5.21 -19.12 13.12
CA GLU A 319 -6.35 -18.19 13.07
C GLU A 319 -6.10 -16.99 14.01
N PRO A 320 -6.45 -15.74 13.62
CA PRO A 320 -6.09 -14.56 14.41
C PRO A 320 -6.70 -14.53 15.82
N ALA A 321 -7.84 -15.18 16.04
CA ALA A 321 -8.49 -15.33 17.35
C ALA A 321 -7.72 -16.22 18.35
N ILE A 322 -6.85 -17.11 17.88
CA ILE A 322 -6.26 -18.17 18.71
C ILE A 322 -4.87 -17.73 19.20
N LYS A 323 -4.86 -16.64 19.98
CA LYS A 323 -3.64 -16.03 20.52
C LYS A 323 -2.94 -16.91 21.56
N ALA A 324 -1.61 -16.89 21.55
CA ALA A 324 -0.75 -17.61 22.50
C ALA A 324 0.51 -16.80 22.83
N THR A 325 1.33 -17.27 23.79
CA THR A 325 2.68 -16.74 24.05
C THR A 325 3.74 -17.62 23.39
N PHE A 326 4.85 -17.05 22.91
CA PHE A 326 5.89 -17.77 22.18
C PHE A 326 7.26 -17.61 22.86
N ASP A 327 7.93 -18.74 23.15
CA ASP A 327 9.37 -18.83 23.46
C ASP A 327 10.06 -19.29 22.17
N ILE A 328 10.71 -18.36 21.46
CA ILE A 328 11.34 -18.63 20.16
C ILE A 328 12.83 -18.90 20.33
N SER A 329 13.39 -19.80 19.54
CA SER A 329 14.82 -20.12 19.51
C SER A 329 15.31 -20.42 18.08
N LEU A 330 16.51 -19.94 17.76
CA LEU A 330 17.14 -20.07 16.44
C LEU A 330 18.53 -20.68 16.57
N ILE A 331 18.82 -21.71 15.78
CA ILE A 331 20.16 -22.34 15.69
C ILE A 331 20.75 -21.97 14.33
N VAL A 332 21.71 -21.04 14.31
CA VAL A 332 22.24 -20.41 13.06
C VAL A 332 23.76 -20.38 13.03
N PRO A 333 24.42 -20.30 11.86
CA PRO A 333 25.87 -20.12 11.74
C PRO A 333 26.40 -18.91 12.52
N THR A 334 27.59 -19.05 13.13
CA THR A 334 28.24 -18.03 14.01
C THR A 334 28.48 -16.66 13.38
N ASN A 335 28.37 -16.52 12.05
CA ASN A 335 28.61 -15.28 11.32
C ASN A 335 27.34 -14.55 10.88
N LEU A 336 26.14 -15.04 11.20
CA LEU A 336 24.87 -14.46 10.79
C LEU A 336 24.15 -13.76 11.96
N VAL A 337 23.38 -12.73 11.63
CA VAL A 337 22.43 -12.09 12.54
C VAL A 337 21.20 -12.99 12.64
N ALA A 338 20.70 -13.21 13.86
CA ALA A 338 19.42 -13.87 14.14
C ALA A 338 18.49 -12.88 14.87
N LEU A 339 17.33 -12.60 14.28
CA LEU A 339 16.30 -11.71 14.85
C LEU A 339 14.99 -12.46 15.05
N SER A 340 14.23 -12.05 16.06
CA SER A 340 12.82 -12.43 16.25
C SER A 340 12.06 -11.28 16.96
N ASN A 341 10.78 -11.48 17.28
CA ASN A 341 9.89 -10.51 17.92
C ASN A 341 10.50 -9.85 19.18
N MET A 342 11.14 -10.65 20.03
CA MET A 342 11.66 -10.27 21.35
C MET A 342 13.20 -10.12 21.35
N PRO A 343 13.82 -9.51 22.37
CA PRO A 343 15.28 -9.49 22.52
C PRO A 343 15.84 -10.89 22.81
N VAL A 344 17.12 -11.09 22.52
CA VAL A 344 17.88 -12.30 22.91
C VAL A 344 18.13 -12.32 24.41
N VAL A 345 17.99 -13.49 25.04
CA VAL A 345 18.22 -13.74 26.48
C VAL A 345 19.27 -14.83 26.77
N GLU A 346 19.56 -15.70 25.81
CA GLU A 346 20.66 -16.67 25.88
C GLU A 346 21.33 -16.78 24.50
N GLU A 347 22.66 -16.71 24.48
CA GLU A 347 23.49 -17.05 23.31
C GLU A 347 24.42 -18.19 23.70
N ARG A 348 24.26 -19.36 23.08
CA ARG A 348 25.07 -20.55 23.39
C ARG A 348 25.69 -21.14 22.11
N PRO A 349 27.02 -21.10 21.95
CA PRO A 349 27.69 -21.80 20.85
C PRO A 349 27.45 -23.31 20.95
N GLU A 350 27.02 -23.94 19.85
CA GLU A 350 26.79 -25.38 19.80
C GLU A 350 28.07 -26.13 19.35
N PRO A 351 28.55 -27.16 20.08
CA PRO A 351 29.93 -27.64 19.92
C PRO A 351 30.31 -28.32 18.58
N SER A 352 29.33 -28.75 17.77
CA SER A 352 29.56 -29.60 16.60
C SER A 352 29.49 -28.89 15.24
N ASP A 353 28.70 -27.81 15.13
CA ASP A 353 28.17 -27.33 13.84
C ASP A 353 28.71 -25.94 13.43
N ASN A 354 29.53 -25.29 14.25
CA ASN A 354 29.86 -23.84 14.13
C ASN A 354 28.60 -22.95 14.07
N THR A 355 27.62 -23.28 14.92
CA THR A 355 26.38 -22.52 15.09
C THR A 355 26.27 -21.93 16.50
N VAL A 356 25.39 -20.95 16.66
CA VAL A 356 24.95 -20.41 17.93
C VAL A 356 23.45 -20.66 18.08
N HIS A 357 23.06 -21.15 19.25
CA HIS A 357 21.70 -21.23 19.72
C HIS A 357 21.33 -19.88 20.36
N PHE A 358 20.53 -19.09 19.66
CA PHE A 358 19.92 -17.86 20.17
C PHE A 358 18.56 -18.20 20.76
N LYS A 359 18.35 -17.88 22.03
CA LYS A 359 17.04 -17.93 22.68
C LYS A 359 16.51 -16.51 22.85
N PHE A 360 15.28 -16.27 22.42
CA PHE A 360 14.60 -14.98 22.60
C PHE A 360 13.73 -14.98 23.87
N ASP A 361 13.44 -13.79 24.39
CA ASP A 361 12.52 -13.63 25.51
C ASP A 361 11.07 -14.00 25.10
N ARG A 362 10.21 -14.24 26.09
CA ARG A 362 8.82 -14.65 25.86
C ARG A 362 8.00 -13.50 25.28
N THR A 363 7.28 -13.75 24.19
CA THR A 363 6.33 -12.76 23.64
C THR A 363 5.15 -12.54 24.60
N PRO A 364 4.45 -11.39 24.53
CA PRO A 364 3.08 -11.28 25.01
C PRO A 364 2.14 -12.26 24.29
N VAL A 365 0.88 -12.31 24.74
CA VAL A 365 -0.19 -13.05 24.07
C VAL A 365 -0.48 -12.37 22.73
N MET A 366 -0.23 -13.08 21.62
CA MET A 366 -0.34 -12.58 20.25
C MET A 366 -0.77 -13.67 19.27
N SER A 367 -1.20 -13.28 18.07
CA SER A 367 -1.66 -14.18 17.00
C SER A 367 -0.48 -14.81 16.23
N THR A 368 -0.70 -15.96 15.57
CA THR A 368 0.32 -16.71 14.82
C THR A 368 0.98 -15.88 13.71
N TYR A 369 0.20 -15.10 12.97
CA TYR A 369 0.66 -14.28 11.84
C TYR A 369 1.70 -13.20 12.22
N LEU A 370 1.81 -12.88 13.51
CA LEU A 370 2.75 -11.89 14.05
C LEU A 370 4.09 -12.47 14.51
N VAL A 371 4.23 -13.80 14.54
CA VAL A 371 5.53 -14.45 14.79
C VAL A 371 6.47 -14.11 13.64
N ALA A 372 7.70 -13.70 13.94
CA ALA A 372 8.70 -13.43 12.91
C ALA A 372 10.09 -13.93 13.30
N VAL A 373 10.84 -14.40 12.29
CA VAL A 373 12.28 -14.68 12.39
C VAL A 373 13.00 -14.21 11.13
N VAL A 374 14.19 -13.62 11.30
CA VAL A 374 15.08 -13.28 10.18
C VAL A 374 16.49 -13.76 10.49
N VAL A 375 17.13 -14.42 9.52
CA VAL A 375 18.49 -14.94 9.61
C VAL A 375 19.29 -14.58 8.36
N GLY A 376 20.35 -13.78 8.50
CA GLY A 376 21.17 -13.33 7.37
C GLY A 376 22.28 -12.35 7.75
N GLU A 377 22.85 -11.65 6.77
CA GLU A 377 23.91 -10.67 6.98
C GLU A 377 23.35 -9.25 6.91
N TYR A 378 23.27 -8.58 8.06
CA TYR A 378 22.69 -7.24 8.19
C TYR A 378 23.56 -6.32 9.04
N ASP A 379 23.79 -5.10 8.54
CA ASP A 379 24.20 -3.95 9.36
C ASP A 379 22.97 -3.37 10.09
N TYR A 380 23.17 -2.51 11.09
CA TYR A 380 22.07 -1.69 11.64
C TYR A 380 22.50 -0.32 12.17
N VAL A 381 21.55 0.61 12.17
CA VAL A 381 21.60 1.83 12.98
C VAL A 381 20.64 1.68 14.16
N GLU A 382 21.01 2.18 15.35
CA GLU A 382 20.17 2.16 16.55
C GLU A 382 20.16 3.51 17.27
N ASP A 383 19.07 3.78 17.97
CA ASP A 383 18.88 4.88 18.93
C ASP A 383 17.74 4.50 19.91
N ARG A 384 17.30 5.40 20.79
CA ARG A 384 16.15 5.20 21.68
C ARG A 384 15.05 6.22 21.45
N SER A 385 13.80 5.79 21.56
CA SER A 385 12.67 6.72 21.64
C SER A 385 12.74 7.56 22.92
N ALA A 386 11.97 8.64 22.99
CA ALA A 386 11.89 9.48 24.19
C ALA A 386 11.42 8.71 25.45
N ASP A 387 10.66 7.63 25.26
CA ASP A 387 10.20 6.72 26.31
C ASP A 387 11.19 5.58 26.64
N GLY A 388 12.36 5.58 26.00
CA GLY A 388 13.48 4.66 26.29
C GLY A 388 13.49 3.34 25.54
N VAL A 389 12.46 3.04 24.72
CA VAL A 389 12.40 1.84 23.85
C VAL A 389 13.61 1.85 22.92
N LEU A 390 14.31 0.72 22.80
CA LEU A 390 15.42 0.57 21.86
C LEU A 390 14.89 0.39 20.44
N VAL A 391 15.25 1.29 19.53
CA VAL A 391 14.81 1.25 18.13
C VAL A 391 16.00 0.95 17.23
N ARG A 392 15.84 0.01 16.29
CA ARG A 392 16.85 -0.32 15.28
C ARG A 392 16.29 -0.30 13.87
N VAL A 393 17.13 0.06 12.91
CA VAL A 393 16.86 -0.19 11.48
C VAL A 393 18.00 -1.05 10.94
N TYR A 394 17.68 -2.30 10.64
CA TYR A 394 18.56 -3.28 10.01
C TYR A 394 18.53 -3.11 8.49
N THR A 395 19.71 -3.19 7.88
CA THR A 395 19.93 -2.93 6.44
C THR A 395 20.85 -4.01 5.85
N PRO A 396 20.76 -4.32 4.55
CA PRO A 396 21.82 -5.06 3.86
C PRO A 396 23.20 -4.44 4.12
N VAL A 397 24.23 -5.29 4.25
CA VAL A 397 25.60 -4.86 4.61
C VAL A 397 26.09 -3.76 3.66
N GLY A 398 26.61 -2.67 4.22
CA GLY A 398 27.06 -1.49 3.47
C GLY A 398 25.98 -0.42 3.22
N LYS A 399 24.68 -0.74 3.32
CA LYS A 399 23.58 0.25 3.20
C LYS A 399 23.24 0.97 4.51
N ARG A 400 23.98 0.71 5.59
CA ARG A 400 23.76 1.16 6.97
C ARG A 400 23.17 2.56 7.14
N GLU A 401 23.79 3.58 6.54
CA GLU A 401 23.39 4.97 6.74
C GLU A 401 22.08 5.34 6.03
N GLN A 402 21.59 4.54 5.08
CA GLN A 402 20.28 4.75 4.45
C GLN A 402 19.11 4.45 5.42
N GLY A 403 19.34 3.68 6.49
CA GLY A 403 18.35 3.46 7.56
C GLY A 403 18.15 4.64 8.52
N ARG A 404 18.98 5.70 8.43
CA ARG A 404 18.94 6.84 9.37
C ARG A 404 17.61 7.58 9.40
N PHE A 405 16.92 7.70 8.25
CA PHE A 405 15.65 8.42 8.20
C PHE A 405 14.53 7.63 8.89
N ALA A 406 14.38 6.34 8.60
CA ALA A 406 13.40 5.49 9.27
C ALA A 406 13.63 5.42 10.78
N LEU A 407 14.88 5.45 11.25
CA LEU A 407 15.21 5.51 12.68
C LEU A 407 14.75 6.82 13.33
N ASP A 408 15.00 7.96 12.67
CA ASP A 408 14.59 9.30 13.12
C ASP A 408 13.05 9.49 13.09
N VAL A 409 12.35 8.80 12.20
CA VAL A 409 10.89 8.72 12.18
C VAL A 409 10.38 7.81 13.32
N ALA A 410 10.79 6.55 13.37
CA ALA A 410 10.28 5.54 14.31
C ALA A 410 10.46 5.94 15.79
N THR A 411 11.59 6.57 16.14
CA THR A 411 11.86 7.08 17.50
C THR A 411 10.94 8.23 17.93
N LYS A 412 10.25 8.88 16.99
CA LYS A 412 9.25 9.95 17.21
C LYS A 412 7.80 9.49 17.05
N VAL A 413 7.54 8.53 16.16
CA VAL A 413 6.22 7.90 16.00
C VAL A 413 5.81 7.16 17.28
N LEU A 414 6.73 6.40 17.89
CA LEU A 414 6.49 5.69 19.16
C LEU A 414 5.94 6.58 20.30
N PRO A 415 6.60 7.69 20.69
CA PRO A 415 6.08 8.57 21.74
C PRO A 415 4.79 9.28 21.32
N TYR A 416 4.62 9.63 20.04
CA TYR A 416 3.39 10.24 19.52
C TYR A 416 2.18 9.31 19.72
N TYR A 417 2.26 8.05 19.30
CA TYR A 417 1.17 7.09 19.50
C TYR A 417 0.94 6.74 20.97
N LYS A 418 2.00 6.67 21.80
CA LYS A 418 1.84 6.56 23.26
C LYS A 418 0.96 7.71 23.80
N ASP A 419 1.27 8.95 23.42
CA ASP A 419 0.57 10.13 23.94
C ASP A 419 -0.85 10.27 23.35
N TYR A 420 -1.05 9.90 22.07
CA TYR A 420 -2.35 9.98 21.39
C TYR A 420 -3.32 8.88 21.81
N PHE A 421 -2.87 7.63 21.98
CA PHE A 421 -3.69 6.50 22.46
C PHE A 421 -3.69 6.36 23.99
N ASN A 422 -2.83 7.08 24.70
CA ASN A 422 -2.61 6.99 26.15
C ASN A 422 -2.29 5.55 26.63
N ILE A 423 -1.53 4.80 25.83
CA ILE A 423 -1.08 3.41 26.08
C ILE A 423 0.35 3.27 25.56
N ALA A 424 1.27 2.82 26.42
CA ALA A 424 2.67 2.61 26.02
C ALA A 424 2.87 1.35 25.18
N TYR A 425 3.83 1.42 24.25
CA TYR A 425 4.33 0.26 23.54
C TYR A 425 4.95 -0.76 24.53
N PRO A 426 4.53 -2.04 24.53
CA PRO A 426 4.83 -2.94 25.64
C PRO A 426 6.16 -3.69 25.54
N LEU A 427 6.84 -3.70 24.38
CA LEU A 427 8.09 -4.47 24.19
C LEU A 427 9.33 -3.60 24.49
N PRO A 428 10.43 -4.20 25.00
CA PRO A 428 11.65 -3.46 25.35
C PRO A 428 12.44 -2.94 24.13
N LYS A 429 12.14 -3.43 22.93
CA LYS A 429 12.78 -3.07 21.67
C LYS A 429 11.78 -3.08 20.51
N MET A 430 12.13 -2.37 19.45
CA MET A 430 11.47 -2.38 18.15
C MET A 430 12.54 -2.39 17.06
N ASP A 431 12.65 -3.50 16.34
CA ASP A 431 13.52 -3.58 15.16
C ASP A 431 12.68 -3.37 13.90
N LEU A 432 13.19 -2.58 12.96
CA LEU A 432 12.70 -2.46 11.58
C LEU A 432 13.77 -3.12 10.68
N ILE A 433 13.40 -3.88 9.65
CA ILE A 433 14.38 -4.54 8.78
C ILE A 433 14.05 -4.42 7.29
N ALA A 434 15.05 -3.99 6.51
CA ALA A 434 14.98 -3.91 5.06
C ALA A 434 15.30 -5.27 4.40
N ILE A 435 14.29 -5.87 3.79
CA ILE A 435 14.34 -7.13 3.06
C ILE A 435 14.39 -6.85 1.54
N SER A 436 15.18 -7.63 0.81
CA SER A 436 15.40 -7.44 -0.63
C SER A 436 14.32 -8.07 -1.53
N ASP A 437 13.74 -9.20 -1.10
CA ASP A 437 12.57 -9.84 -1.73
C ASP A 437 11.43 -9.91 -0.73
N PHE A 438 10.38 -9.13 -0.98
CA PHE A 438 9.24 -8.99 -0.10
C PHE A 438 8.01 -8.56 -0.93
N SER A 439 6.92 -9.32 -0.83
CA SER A 439 5.77 -9.24 -1.74
C SER A 439 4.87 -8.02 -1.50
N ALA A 440 4.77 -7.58 -0.25
CA ALA A 440 4.01 -6.41 0.20
C ALA A 440 4.90 -5.14 0.28
N GLY A 441 4.41 -4.08 0.93
CA GLY A 441 5.23 -2.90 1.26
C GLY A 441 6.08 -3.12 2.51
N ALA A 442 5.41 -3.53 3.58
CA ALA A 442 5.93 -3.89 4.89
C ALA A 442 4.95 -4.85 5.60
N MET A 443 5.21 -5.22 6.85
CA MET A 443 4.40 -6.11 7.70
C MET A 443 4.73 -5.87 9.19
N GLU A 444 3.73 -5.78 10.06
CA GLU A 444 3.85 -5.19 11.39
C GLU A 444 4.48 -6.06 12.49
N ASN A 445 5.11 -7.19 12.14
CA ASN A 445 5.36 -8.32 13.05
C ASN A 445 5.92 -7.85 14.40
N TRP A 446 5.27 -8.22 15.52
CA TRP A 446 5.38 -7.45 16.77
C TRP A 446 6.83 -7.35 17.27
N GLY A 447 7.43 -6.15 17.15
CA GLY A 447 8.82 -5.87 17.55
C GLY A 447 9.91 -6.23 16.53
N LEU A 448 9.58 -6.80 15.38
CA LEU A 448 10.48 -7.05 14.24
C LEU A 448 9.73 -6.77 12.93
N ILE A 449 9.49 -5.49 12.65
CA ILE A 449 8.71 -5.03 11.50
C ILE A 449 9.55 -5.22 10.23
N THR A 450 9.01 -5.93 9.22
CA THR A 450 9.71 -6.18 7.95
C THR A 450 9.27 -5.19 6.87
N TYR A 451 10.17 -4.79 5.97
CA TYR A 451 9.93 -3.82 4.90
C TYR A 451 10.64 -4.27 3.62
N ARG A 452 10.04 -4.07 2.44
CA ARG A 452 10.81 -4.04 1.17
C ARG A 452 11.74 -2.82 1.18
N GLU A 453 13.00 -2.96 0.73
CA GLU A 453 14.03 -1.90 0.81
C GLU A 453 13.53 -0.46 0.47
N THR A 454 12.71 -0.30 -0.56
CA THR A 454 12.15 1.00 -1.00
C THR A 454 11.08 1.62 -0.10
N PHE A 455 10.73 1.00 1.03
CA PHE A 455 9.76 1.52 2.01
C PHE A 455 10.41 1.86 3.36
N VAL A 456 11.73 1.69 3.51
CA VAL A 456 12.46 2.02 4.75
C VAL A 456 13.82 2.69 4.52
N LEU A 457 14.50 2.44 3.39
CA LEU A 457 15.81 3.02 3.09
C LEU A 457 15.69 4.35 2.32
N VAL A 458 16.42 5.38 2.77
CA VAL A 458 16.53 6.69 2.11
C VAL A 458 17.98 6.97 1.76
N ASP A 459 18.27 7.15 0.46
CA ASP A 459 19.55 7.68 0.02
C ASP A 459 19.50 9.22 -0.05
N PRO A 460 20.35 9.96 0.71
CA PRO A 460 20.25 11.42 0.80
C PRO A 460 20.47 12.19 -0.51
N GLU A 461 21.06 11.58 -1.55
CA GLU A 461 21.32 12.21 -2.85
C GLU A 461 20.41 11.67 -3.97
N ASN A 462 19.89 10.45 -3.83
CA ASN A 462 19.23 9.70 -4.91
C ASN A 462 17.75 9.35 -4.66
N THR A 463 17.29 9.43 -3.40
CA THR A 463 15.87 9.23 -3.05
C THR A 463 15.06 10.49 -3.30
N SER A 464 13.92 10.31 -3.96
CA SER A 464 13.00 11.41 -4.28
C SER A 464 12.21 11.90 -3.05
N LEU A 465 11.80 13.16 -3.02
CA LEU A 465 11.02 13.73 -1.92
C LEU A 465 9.66 13.03 -1.78
N ILE A 466 9.04 12.65 -2.89
CA ILE A 466 7.79 11.86 -2.90
C ILE A 466 8.01 10.49 -2.25
N ARG A 467 9.14 9.82 -2.53
CA ARG A 467 9.50 8.54 -1.90
C ARG A 467 9.78 8.72 -0.41
N LYS A 468 10.46 9.81 -0.03
CA LYS A 468 10.80 10.10 1.37
C LYS A 468 9.55 10.34 2.24
N GLN A 469 8.54 11.04 1.74
CA GLN A 469 7.26 11.15 2.48
C GLN A 469 6.53 9.80 2.55
N SER A 470 6.56 8.97 1.50
CA SER A 470 5.96 7.63 1.55
C SER A 470 6.63 6.73 2.60
N ILE A 471 7.95 6.83 2.77
CA ILE A 471 8.68 6.09 3.81
C ILE A 471 8.28 6.58 5.21
N ALA A 472 8.05 7.88 5.40
CA ALA A 472 7.54 8.41 6.67
C ALA A 472 6.12 7.93 6.99
N LEU A 473 5.25 7.84 5.97
CA LEU A 473 3.91 7.25 6.07
C LEU A 473 3.96 5.76 6.43
N THR A 474 4.65 4.93 5.64
CA THR A 474 4.75 3.48 5.90
C THR A 474 5.33 3.18 7.29
N VAL A 475 6.40 3.86 7.73
CA VAL A 475 6.92 3.70 9.10
C VAL A 475 5.90 4.17 10.15
N GLY A 476 5.03 5.12 9.83
CA GLY A 476 3.87 5.50 10.63
C GLY A 476 2.77 4.43 10.71
N HIS A 477 2.47 3.77 9.59
CA HIS A 477 1.47 2.69 9.45
C HIS A 477 1.89 1.44 10.25
N GLU A 478 3.10 0.91 10.02
CA GLU A 478 3.60 -0.29 10.72
C GLU A 478 3.69 -0.12 12.24
N ILE A 479 4.02 1.09 12.70
CA ILE A 479 4.12 1.40 14.13
C ILE A 479 2.71 1.63 14.73
N ALA A 480 1.69 1.97 13.93
CA ALA A 480 0.31 2.05 14.40
C ALA A 480 -0.28 0.66 14.68
N HIS A 481 0.02 -0.32 13.85
CA HIS A 481 -0.42 -1.72 14.03
C HIS A 481 0.05 -2.35 15.34
N GLN A 482 1.10 -1.82 15.96
CA GLN A 482 1.55 -2.23 17.29
C GLN A 482 0.46 -2.02 18.37
N TRP A 483 -0.53 -1.16 18.09
CA TRP A 483 -1.80 -1.07 18.80
C TRP A 483 -2.97 -1.70 18.01
N PHE A 484 -3.08 -1.45 16.69
CA PHE A 484 -4.17 -1.89 15.80
C PHE A 484 -3.78 -3.09 14.91
N GLY A 485 -3.73 -4.28 15.51
CA GLY A 485 -3.31 -5.53 14.88
C GLY A 485 -2.59 -6.41 15.89
N ASN A 486 -1.64 -5.84 16.63
CA ASN A 486 -0.82 -6.57 17.59
C ASN A 486 -1.47 -6.62 18.98
N LEU A 487 -1.62 -5.45 19.62
CA LEU A 487 -2.19 -5.34 20.95
C LEU A 487 -3.69 -5.71 20.96
N VAL A 488 -4.45 -5.20 19.99
CA VAL A 488 -5.85 -5.57 19.74
C VAL A 488 -5.98 -5.99 18.28
N THR A 489 -6.60 -7.14 18.03
CA THR A 489 -6.65 -7.80 16.71
C THR A 489 -8.10 -8.10 16.34
N MET A 490 -8.45 -8.13 15.06
CA MET A 490 -9.74 -8.68 14.61
C MET A 490 -9.95 -10.13 15.07
N GLU A 491 -11.19 -10.53 15.40
CA GLU A 491 -11.53 -11.93 15.69
C GLU A 491 -11.42 -12.81 14.44
N TRP A 492 -11.79 -12.26 13.28
CA TRP A 492 -11.68 -12.90 11.98
C TRP A 492 -11.46 -11.85 10.88
N TRP A 493 -10.95 -12.29 9.74
CA TRP A 493 -10.62 -11.46 8.57
C TRP A 493 -11.80 -10.61 8.05
N THR A 494 -13.05 -10.99 8.35
CA THR A 494 -14.25 -10.15 8.15
C THR A 494 -14.14 -8.74 8.74
N HIS A 495 -13.34 -8.57 9.81
CA HIS A 495 -13.11 -7.27 10.46
C HIS A 495 -11.67 -6.77 10.26
N LEU A 496 -10.94 -7.21 9.23
CA LEU A 496 -9.56 -6.80 8.89
C LEU A 496 -9.35 -5.27 8.90
N TRP A 497 -10.37 -4.52 8.47
CA TRP A 497 -10.36 -3.06 8.45
C TRP A 497 -10.13 -2.40 9.83
N LEU A 498 -10.36 -3.12 10.94
CA LEU A 498 -10.04 -2.68 12.31
C LEU A 498 -8.53 -2.54 12.55
N ASN A 499 -7.70 -3.29 11.81
CA ASN A 499 -6.27 -3.07 11.72
C ASN A 499 -6.01 -1.97 10.69
N GLU A 500 -6.33 -2.27 9.42
CA GLU A 500 -5.77 -1.57 8.26
C GLU A 500 -6.33 -0.17 8.02
N GLY A 501 -7.66 -0.03 8.08
CA GLY A 501 -8.31 1.28 7.99
C GLY A 501 -7.87 2.21 9.12
N TYR A 502 -7.54 1.66 10.29
CA TYR A 502 -7.02 2.42 11.42
C TYR A 502 -5.58 2.84 11.24
N ALA A 503 -4.68 1.92 10.85
CA ALA A 503 -3.29 2.24 10.56
C ALA A 503 -3.16 3.29 9.44
N SER A 504 -3.88 3.11 8.32
CA SER A 504 -3.92 4.08 7.21
C SER A 504 -4.68 5.39 7.51
N PHE A 505 -5.36 5.50 8.65
CA PHE A 505 -5.87 6.79 9.14
C PHE A 505 -4.85 7.50 10.05
N VAL A 506 -4.25 6.77 11.00
CA VAL A 506 -3.38 7.38 12.01
C VAL A 506 -1.95 7.65 11.50
N GLU A 507 -1.51 7.01 10.41
CA GLU A 507 -0.25 7.37 9.74
C GLU A 507 -0.24 8.86 9.32
N PHE A 508 -1.38 9.36 8.81
CA PHE A 508 -1.53 10.76 8.41
C PHE A 508 -1.55 11.70 9.62
N LEU A 509 -2.20 11.31 10.72
CA LEU A 509 -2.16 12.07 11.99
C LEU A 509 -0.72 12.22 12.50
N CYS A 510 0.08 11.16 12.45
CA CYS A 510 1.47 11.19 12.90
C CYS A 510 2.40 11.94 11.92
N VAL A 511 2.27 11.71 10.61
CA VAL A 511 3.13 12.38 9.60
C VAL A 511 2.83 13.87 9.52
N ASP A 512 1.58 14.30 9.67
CA ASP A 512 1.21 15.73 9.74
C ASP A 512 1.85 16.41 10.97
N HIS A 513 1.89 15.72 12.11
CA HIS A 513 2.54 16.22 13.33
C HIS A 513 4.07 16.31 13.20
N LEU A 514 4.71 15.32 12.57
CA LEU A 514 6.17 15.25 12.44
C LEU A 514 6.72 16.09 11.27
N PHE A 515 5.93 16.25 10.20
CA PHE A 515 6.32 16.88 8.94
C PHE A 515 5.17 17.77 8.36
N PRO A 516 4.72 18.82 9.07
CA PRO A 516 3.59 19.64 8.64
C PRO A 516 3.81 20.33 7.28
N ASP A 517 5.06 20.57 6.90
CA ASP A 517 5.44 21.10 5.57
C ASP A 517 5.09 20.15 4.41
N TYR A 518 4.67 18.90 4.69
CA TYR A 518 4.21 17.94 3.67
C TYR A 518 2.74 18.12 3.27
N ASP A 519 1.91 18.88 3.99
CA ASP A 519 0.46 19.07 3.68
C ASP A 519 -0.26 17.71 3.46
N ILE A 520 0.04 16.74 4.32
CA ILE A 520 -0.27 15.33 4.05
C ILE A 520 -1.80 15.06 4.11
N TRP A 521 -2.56 15.87 4.86
CA TRP A 521 -4.03 15.83 4.85
C TRP A 521 -4.66 16.33 3.55
N THR A 522 -3.99 17.18 2.78
CA THR A 522 -4.45 17.49 1.42
C THR A 522 -4.17 16.29 0.52
N GLN A 523 -2.98 15.68 0.63
CA GLN A 523 -2.59 14.48 -0.14
C GLN A 523 -3.46 13.24 0.15
N PHE A 524 -3.97 13.07 1.38
CA PHE A 524 -4.94 12.03 1.75
C PHE A 524 -6.11 11.91 0.76
N VAL A 525 -6.56 13.03 0.18
CA VAL A 525 -7.73 13.03 -0.70
C VAL A 525 -7.42 12.40 -2.07
N THR A 526 -6.22 12.55 -2.64
CA THR A 526 -5.83 11.78 -3.83
C THR A 526 -5.43 10.35 -3.49
N ASP A 527 -4.72 10.18 -2.38
CA ASP A 527 -3.93 8.97 -2.14
C ASP A 527 -4.77 7.86 -1.49
N MET A 528 -5.77 8.26 -0.69
CA MET A 528 -6.78 7.40 -0.08
C MET A 528 -8.17 7.62 -0.68
N TYR A 529 -8.77 8.80 -0.46
CA TYR A 529 -10.20 9.05 -0.70
C TYR A 529 -10.64 8.82 -2.16
N THR A 530 -9.99 9.44 -3.15
CA THR A 530 -10.35 9.27 -4.57
C THR A 530 -10.23 7.81 -5.01
N ARG A 531 -9.12 7.13 -4.67
CA ARG A 531 -8.89 5.72 -5.04
C ARG A 531 -9.94 4.77 -4.47
N ALA A 532 -10.37 5.00 -3.22
CA ALA A 532 -11.48 4.27 -2.63
C ALA A 532 -12.79 4.48 -3.42
N LEU A 533 -13.12 5.72 -3.78
CA LEU A 533 -14.33 6.04 -4.56
C LEU A 533 -14.28 5.48 -5.99
N GLU A 534 -13.11 5.40 -6.62
CA GLU A 534 -12.93 4.79 -7.94
C GLU A 534 -13.24 3.28 -7.93
N LEU A 535 -12.91 2.55 -6.86
CA LEU A 535 -13.23 1.12 -6.72
C LEU A 535 -14.66 0.87 -6.21
N ASP A 536 -15.10 1.64 -5.21
CA ASP A 536 -16.39 1.43 -4.51
C ASP A 536 -17.62 1.85 -5.35
N CYS A 537 -17.41 2.55 -6.47
CA CYS A 537 -18.48 2.88 -7.43
C CYS A 537 -18.81 1.76 -8.43
N LEU A 538 -17.99 0.70 -8.49
CA LEU A 538 -18.23 -0.47 -9.34
C LEU A 538 -19.32 -1.39 -8.77
N ARG A 539 -20.00 -2.14 -9.63
CA ARG A 539 -20.91 -3.22 -9.25
C ARG A 539 -20.17 -4.36 -8.57
N ASN A 540 -18.94 -4.64 -8.99
CA ASN A 540 -18.09 -5.72 -8.49
C ASN A 540 -17.17 -5.30 -7.31
N SER A 541 -17.63 -4.38 -6.46
CA SER A 541 -16.96 -3.99 -5.22
C SER A 541 -17.42 -4.86 -4.03
N HIS A 542 -17.18 -4.45 -2.79
CA HIS A 542 -17.74 -5.07 -1.57
C HIS A 542 -17.96 -4.06 -0.43
N PRO A 543 -18.70 -4.44 0.64
CA PRO A 543 -18.68 -3.71 1.91
C PRO A 543 -17.28 -3.72 2.56
N ILE A 544 -17.05 -2.84 3.52
CA ILE A 544 -15.82 -2.87 4.35
C ILE A 544 -15.86 -4.11 5.27
N GLU A 545 -17.02 -4.39 5.86
CA GLU A 545 -17.27 -5.61 6.64
C GLU A 545 -17.74 -6.73 5.70
N VAL A 546 -16.80 -7.52 5.20
CA VAL A 546 -17.01 -8.54 4.15
C VAL A 546 -16.90 -9.96 4.75
N PRO A 547 -17.95 -10.80 4.70
CA PRO A 547 -17.87 -12.15 5.25
C PRO A 547 -16.85 -13.03 4.53
N VAL A 548 -15.70 -13.29 5.17
CA VAL A 548 -14.67 -14.20 4.65
C VAL A 548 -15.07 -15.65 4.94
N GLY A 549 -15.38 -16.39 3.88
CA GLY A 549 -15.82 -17.77 3.90
C GLY A 549 -14.69 -18.80 3.86
N HIS A 550 -13.58 -18.52 3.17
CA HIS A 550 -12.40 -19.40 3.05
C HIS A 550 -11.09 -18.59 3.04
N PRO A 551 -9.95 -19.07 3.61
CA PRO A 551 -8.70 -18.30 3.68
C PRO A 551 -8.16 -17.77 2.34
N SER A 552 -8.38 -18.48 1.23
CA SER A 552 -7.99 -18.02 -0.12
C SER A 552 -8.72 -16.76 -0.59
N GLU A 553 -9.77 -16.33 0.10
CA GLU A 553 -10.52 -15.09 -0.20
C GLU A 553 -9.91 -13.86 0.49
N ILE A 554 -8.97 -14.05 1.43
CA ILE A 554 -8.40 -12.95 2.23
C ILE A 554 -7.52 -12.04 1.36
N ASP A 555 -6.69 -12.61 0.48
CA ASP A 555 -5.86 -11.84 -0.47
C ASP A 555 -6.71 -10.95 -1.42
N GLU A 556 -8.02 -11.25 -1.63
CA GLU A 556 -8.93 -10.37 -2.39
C GLU A 556 -9.47 -9.16 -1.59
N ILE A 557 -9.35 -9.16 -0.25
CA ILE A 557 -9.84 -8.06 0.62
C ILE A 557 -8.71 -7.19 1.21
N PHE A 558 -7.44 -7.50 0.93
CA PHE A 558 -6.31 -6.60 1.13
C PHE A 558 -6.25 -5.55 0.01
N ASP A 559 -7.27 -4.71 -0.07
CA ASP A 559 -7.59 -3.91 -1.25
C ASP A 559 -7.93 -2.43 -0.92
N GLU A 560 -8.31 -1.66 -1.95
CA GLU A 560 -8.60 -0.23 -1.83
C GLU A 560 -9.93 0.05 -1.05
N ILE A 561 -10.68 -0.99 -0.66
CA ILE A 561 -11.80 -0.90 0.30
C ILE A 561 -11.29 -1.01 1.75
N SER A 562 -10.57 -2.08 2.11
CA SER A 562 -10.16 -2.29 3.52
C SER A 562 -9.24 -1.18 4.05
N TYR A 563 -8.27 -0.75 3.25
CA TYR A 563 -7.37 0.36 3.58
C TYR A 563 -8.04 1.72 3.32
N ASN A 564 -8.21 2.08 2.04
CA ASN A 564 -8.50 3.47 1.66
C ASN A 564 -9.93 3.90 2.01
N LYS A 565 -10.96 3.04 1.81
CA LYS A 565 -12.34 3.34 2.24
C LYS A 565 -12.44 3.30 3.77
N GLY A 566 -11.81 2.32 4.42
CA GLY A 566 -11.69 2.23 5.88
C GLY A 566 -11.19 3.54 6.50
N ALA A 567 -9.98 3.98 6.12
CA ALA A 567 -9.39 5.22 6.58
C ALA A 567 -10.23 6.47 6.25
N SER A 568 -10.90 6.50 5.09
CA SER A 568 -11.77 7.62 4.70
C SER A 568 -13.05 7.71 5.54
N VAL A 569 -13.66 6.57 5.88
CA VAL A 569 -14.81 6.51 6.80
C VAL A 569 -14.38 6.87 8.23
N ILE A 570 -13.18 6.45 8.67
CA ILE A 570 -12.63 6.83 9.98
C ILE A 570 -12.32 8.35 10.03
N ARG A 571 -11.80 8.95 8.96
CA ARG A 571 -11.62 10.42 8.85
C ARG A 571 -12.94 11.19 8.95
N MET A 572 -13.99 10.69 8.30
CA MET A 572 -15.35 11.23 8.45
C MET A 572 -15.88 11.07 9.88
N LEU A 573 -15.63 9.92 10.52
CA LEU A 573 -16.05 9.64 11.91
C LEU A 573 -15.32 10.54 12.92
N HIS A 574 -14.00 10.67 12.80
CA HIS A 574 -13.16 11.55 13.61
C HIS A 574 -13.69 12.98 13.59
N HIS A 575 -14.00 13.51 12.40
CA HIS A 575 -14.59 14.82 12.24
C HIS A 575 -16.04 14.91 12.78
N TYR A 576 -16.85 13.86 12.62
CA TYR A 576 -18.22 13.81 13.12
C TYR A 576 -18.29 13.81 14.66
N ILE A 577 -17.43 13.05 15.34
CA ILE A 577 -17.43 13.00 16.82
C ILE A 577 -16.58 14.09 17.45
N GLY A 578 -15.41 14.39 16.90
CA GLY A 578 -14.43 15.33 17.44
C GLY A 578 -13.21 14.62 18.05
N ASP A 579 -12.03 15.19 17.83
CA ASP A 579 -10.71 14.62 18.15
C ASP A 579 -10.56 14.14 19.62
N GLU A 580 -11.00 14.95 20.58
CA GLU A 580 -10.92 14.61 22.03
C GLU A 580 -11.85 13.45 22.44
N ASP A 581 -12.98 13.29 21.75
CA ASP A 581 -13.90 12.17 21.98
C ASP A 581 -13.43 10.92 21.23
N PHE A 582 -12.79 11.10 20.07
CA PHE A 582 -12.13 10.02 19.33
C PHE A 582 -10.97 9.43 20.14
N LYS A 583 -10.00 10.24 20.62
CA LYS A 583 -8.90 9.77 21.50
C LYS A 583 -9.42 9.02 22.72
N ARG A 584 -10.44 9.56 23.39
CA ARG A 584 -11.07 8.93 24.55
C ARG A 584 -11.70 7.57 24.21
N GLY A 585 -12.41 7.48 23.09
CA GLY A 585 -12.97 6.21 22.61
C GLY A 585 -11.90 5.19 22.22
N MET A 586 -10.83 5.61 21.55
CA MET A 586 -9.71 4.72 21.18
C MET A 586 -8.96 4.22 22.42
N ASN A 587 -8.72 5.06 23.42
CA ASN A 587 -8.13 4.63 24.69
C ASN A 587 -9.05 3.63 25.43
N LEU A 588 -10.37 3.87 25.47
CA LEU A 588 -11.35 2.94 26.05
C LEU A 588 -11.35 1.58 25.34
N TYR A 589 -11.36 1.58 24.00
CA TYR A 589 -11.29 0.37 23.16
C TYR A 589 -10.00 -0.41 23.44
N LEU A 590 -8.84 0.20 23.22
CA LEU A 590 -7.54 -0.47 23.39
C LEU A 590 -7.33 -0.97 24.82
N THR A 591 -7.74 -0.21 25.85
CA THR A 591 -7.60 -0.62 27.26
C THR A 591 -8.50 -1.82 27.62
N ARG A 592 -9.67 -1.94 27.00
CA ARG A 592 -10.62 -3.05 27.24
C ARG A 592 -10.22 -4.35 26.55
N HIS A 593 -9.59 -4.26 25.37
CA HIS A 593 -9.36 -5.40 24.49
C HIS A 593 -7.88 -5.77 24.29
N GLN A 594 -6.94 -5.08 24.95
CA GLN A 594 -5.51 -5.41 24.92
C GLN A 594 -5.22 -6.90 25.19
N TYR A 595 -4.31 -7.46 24.38
CA TYR A 595 -3.92 -8.87 24.34
C TYR A 595 -5.05 -9.85 23.97
N ASN A 596 -6.15 -9.34 23.42
CA ASN A 596 -7.33 -10.11 23.03
C ASN A 596 -7.77 -9.71 21.61
N ASN A 597 -8.95 -10.19 21.18
CA ASN A 597 -9.53 -9.92 19.88
C ASN A 597 -10.87 -9.16 19.97
N THR A 598 -11.28 -8.56 18.86
CA THR A 598 -12.44 -7.66 18.76
C THR A 598 -13.28 -7.90 17.51
N ARG A 599 -14.55 -7.51 17.60
CA ARG A 599 -15.43 -7.26 16.46
C ARG A 599 -15.71 -5.77 16.32
N THR A 600 -16.32 -5.42 15.20
CA THR A 600 -16.64 -4.04 14.84
C THR A 600 -17.58 -3.35 15.83
N GLU A 601 -18.47 -4.08 16.50
CA GLU A 601 -19.33 -3.54 17.56
C GLU A 601 -18.56 -3.05 18.79
N ASP A 602 -17.43 -3.68 19.15
CA ASP A 602 -16.63 -3.31 20.33
C ASP A 602 -16.09 -1.88 20.20
N LEU A 603 -15.61 -1.55 19.00
CA LEU A 603 -15.15 -0.21 18.62
C LEU A 603 -16.28 0.82 18.66
N TRP A 604 -17.44 0.49 18.07
CA TRP A 604 -18.61 1.36 18.05
C TRP A 604 -19.13 1.64 19.47
N ASN A 605 -19.14 0.64 20.35
CA ASN A 605 -19.52 0.81 21.74
C ASN A 605 -18.59 1.79 22.47
N ALA A 606 -17.26 1.67 22.29
CA ALA A 606 -16.28 2.56 22.93
C ALA A 606 -16.36 4.02 22.42
N LEU A 607 -16.51 4.21 21.10
CA LEU A 607 -16.64 5.56 20.50
C LEU A 607 -18.01 6.21 20.78
N GLN A 608 -19.08 5.42 20.88
CA GLN A 608 -20.41 5.89 21.30
C GLN A 608 -20.43 6.30 22.78
N GLU A 609 -19.82 5.51 23.66
CA GLU A 609 -19.66 5.83 25.08
C GLU A 609 -18.84 7.11 25.29
N ALA A 610 -17.75 7.28 24.53
CA ALA A 610 -16.96 8.49 24.60
C ALA A 610 -17.72 9.73 24.11
N SER A 611 -18.29 9.67 22.90
CA SER A 611 -18.84 10.86 22.21
C SER A 611 -20.30 11.20 22.54
N SER A 612 -21.04 10.27 23.16
CA SER A 612 -22.51 10.36 23.33
C SER A 612 -23.31 10.58 22.02
N LYS A 613 -22.67 10.35 20.86
CA LYS A 613 -23.29 10.39 19.52
C LYS A 613 -23.63 8.96 19.08
N PRO A 614 -24.64 8.73 18.22
CA PRO A 614 -25.10 7.40 17.82
C PRO A 614 -24.14 6.73 16.81
N VAL A 615 -22.86 6.56 17.18
CA VAL A 615 -21.76 6.13 16.29
C VAL A 615 -22.10 4.83 15.58
N GLY A 616 -22.60 3.81 16.29
CA GLY A 616 -22.95 2.52 15.68
C GLY A 616 -24.03 2.66 14.61
N ALA A 617 -25.10 3.43 14.89
CA ALA A 617 -26.20 3.61 13.93
C ALA A 617 -25.74 4.32 12.65
N VAL A 618 -24.91 5.37 12.78
CA VAL A 618 -24.38 6.09 11.61
C VAL A 618 -23.39 5.20 10.86
N MET A 619 -22.36 4.69 11.55
CA MET A 619 -21.23 4.00 10.92
C MET A 619 -21.59 2.64 10.31
N SER A 620 -22.50 1.85 10.91
CA SER A 620 -22.95 0.59 10.31
C SER A 620 -23.48 0.79 8.88
N THR A 621 -24.07 1.94 8.55
CA THR A 621 -24.50 2.23 7.17
C THR A 621 -23.35 2.35 6.16
N TRP A 622 -22.13 2.65 6.62
CA TRP A 622 -20.93 2.86 5.80
C TRP A 622 -20.07 1.60 5.66
N ILE A 623 -19.97 0.77 6.70
CA ILE A 623 -19.17 -0.46 6.72
C ILE A 623 -19.89 -1.67 6.11
N GLN A 624 -21.18 -1.87 6.42
CA GLN A 624 -21.94 -3.07 6.04
C GLN A 624 -22.61 -2.95 4.67
N ARG A 625 -22.25 -1.92 3.88
CA ARG A 625 -22.83 -1.65 2.56
C ARG A 625 -21.77 -1.34 1.51
N MET A 626 -21.94 -1.95 0.35
CA MET A 626 -21.11 -1.76 -0.83
C MET A 626 -21.47 -0.45 -1.54
N GLY A 627 -20.48 0.37 -1.86
CA GLY A 627 -20.65 1.71 -2.42
C GLY A 627 -20.87 2.81 -1.41
N PHE A 628 -21.08 4.01 -1.97
CA PHE A 628 -21.26 5.28 -1.30
C PHE A 628 -22.36 6.11 -1.99
N PRO A 629 -22.91 7.15 -1.33
CA PRO A 629 -23.90 8.02 -1.93
C PRO A 629 -23.29 9.17 -2.75
N VAL A 630 -24.04 9.65 -3.73
CA VAL A 630 -23.92 11.02 -4.24
C VAL A 630 -25.02 11.88 -3.62
N VAL A 631 -24.64 13.05 -3.11
CA VAL A 631 -25.55 14.08 -2.58
C VAL A 631 -25.80 15.10 -3.69
N GLN A 632 -26.99 15.04 -4.27
CA GLN A 632 -27.44 15.91 -5.36
C GLN A 632 -28.21 17.11 -4.81
N VAL A 633 -27.81 18.32 -5.18
CA VAL A 633 -28.63 19.53 -5.02
C VAL A 633 -29.67 19.56 -6.15
N ARG A 634 -30.93 19.26 -5.82
CA ARG A 634 -32.05 19.25 -6.78
C ARG A 634 -32.57 20.64 -7.10
N SER A 635 -32.49 21.57 -6.15
CA SER A 635 -32.78 22.99 -6.39
C SER A 635 -32.08 23.87 -5.36
N SER A 636 -31.80 25.11 -5.78
CA SER A 636 -31.26 26.18 -4.95
C SER A 636 -32.19 27.38 -5.07
N LYS A 637 -32.89 27.73 -3.98
CA LYS A 637 -33.88 28.82 -3.95
C LYS A 637 -33.41 29.94 -3.03
N GLN A 638 -33.15 31.11 -3.60
CA GLN A 638 -32.91 32.32 -2.83
C GLN A 638 -34.20 32.78 -2.12
N LEU A 639 -34.06 33.22 -0.87
CA LEU A 639 -35.10 33.79 -0.02
C LEU A 639 -34.70 35.18 0.48
N GLU A 640 -35.70 35.91 1.00
CA GLU A 640 -35.49 37.19 1.68
C GLU A 640 -34.56 37.06 2.89
N GLY A 641 -33.69 38.07 3.07
CA GLY A 641 -32.73 38.16 4.17
C GLY A 641 -31.36 37.54 3.88
N ASN A 642 -30.95 37.39 2.61
CA ASN A 642 -29.74 36.68 2.20
C ASN A 642 -29.70 35.24 2.74
N ARG A 643 -30.77 34.49 2.47
CA ARG A 643 -30.90 33.08 2.85
C ARG A 643 -31.15 32.25 1.61
N ARG A 644 -30.62 31.03 1.57
CA ARG A 644 -30.75 30.13 0.43
C ARG A 644 -31.19 28.75 0.92
N VAL A 645 -32.27 28.22 0.36
CA VAL A 645 -32.69 26.83 0.63
C VAL A 645 -32.13 25.94 -0.48
N LEU A 646 -31.34 24.94 -0.09
CA LEU A 646 -30.90 23.85 -0.94
C LEU A 646 -31.78 22.64 -0.68
N SER A 647 -32.54 22.19 -1.68
CA SER A 647 -33.23 20.90 -1.60
C SER A 647 -32.27 19.82 -2.08
N ILE A 648 -31.87 18.93 -1.17
CA ILE A 648 -30.86 17.88 -1.42
C ILE A 648 -31.47 16.49 -1.41
N ALA A 649 -30.84 15.58 -2.16
CA ALA A 649 -31.19 14.16 -2.20
C ALA A 649 -29.94 13.29 -2.16
N GLN A 650 -30.02 12.12 -1.55
CA GLN A 650 -29.01 11.08 -1.65
C GLN A 650 -29.49 9.92 -2.55
N SER A 651 -28.56 9.32 -3.28
CA SER A 651 -28.71 8.02 -3.93
C SER A 651 -27.33 7.35 -4.04
N LYS A 652 -27.26 6.02 -4.14
CA LYS A 652 -25.98 5.34 -4.39
C LYS A 652 -25.38 5.86 -5.70
N PHE A 653 -24.08 6.15 -5.68
CA PHE A 653 -23.32 6.43 -6.89
C PHE A 653 -22.84 5.10 -7.51
N CYS A 654 -23.03 4.97 -8.82
CA CYS A 654 -22.65 3.82 -9.65
C CYS A 654 -21.87 4.33 -10.86
N ALA A 655 -20.76 3.67 -11.20
CA ALA A 655 -19.86 4.09 -12.27
C ALA A 655 -20.49 4.02 -13.67
N ASP A 656 -21.45 3.12 -13.86
CA ASP A 656 -22.25 2.94 -15.08
C ASP A 656 -23.43 3.93 -15.21
N GLY A 657 -23.60 4.81 -14.21
CA GLY A 657 -24.69 5.75 -14.13
C GLY A 657 -26.05 5.17 -13.71
N CYS A 658 -26.19 3.84 -13.60
CA CYS A 658 -27.47 3.18 -13.31
C CYS A 658 -28.08 3.62 -11.97
N GLU A 659 -29.41 3.64 -11.92
CA GLU A 659 -30.15 3.85 -10.68
C GLU A 659 -30.04 2.59 -9.80
N ALA A 660 -29.70 2.79 -8.54
CA ALA A 660 -29.57 1.72 -7.57
C ALA A 660 -30.93 1.34 -6.95
N PRO A 661 -31.07 0.14 -6.36
CA PRO A 661 -32.29 -0.26 -5.65
C PRO A 661 -32.70 0.74 -4.57
N GLU A 662 -34.01 0.99 -4.45
CA GLU A 662 -34.65 2.10 -3.71
C GLU A 662 -34.27 2.23 -2.22
N GLN A 663 -33.58 1.26 -1.63
CA GLN A 663 -33.31 1.14 -0.19
C GLN A 663 -31.83 1.41 0.20
N SER A 664 -31.02 1.95 -0.71
CA SER A 664 -29.62 2.34 -0.46
C SER A 664 -29.52 3.75 0.18
N LEU A 665 -29.80 3.87 1.48
CA LEU A 665 -29.83 5.14 2.23
C LEU A 665 -28.84 5.18 3.40
N TRP A 666 -27.77 5.96 3.27
CA TRP A 666 -26.75 6.18 4.32
C TRP A 666 -27.21 7.23 5.33
N MET A 667 -26.70 7.15 6.56
CA MET A 667 -26.75 8.28 7.50
C MET A 667 -25.53 9.15 7.24
N ILE A 668 -25.72 10.31 6.59
CA ILE A 668 -24.60 11.12 6.08
C ILE A 668 -24.37 12.35 6.97
N PRO A 669 -23.19 12.53 7.59
CA PRO A 669 -22.75 13.81 8.14
C PRO A 669 -22.61 14.85 7.02
N ILE A 670 -23.57 15.77 6.92
CA ILE A 670 -23.58 16.88 5.97
C ILE A 670 -23.03 18.12 6.64
N ASN A 671 -21.90 18.61 6.13
CA ASN A 671 -21.38 19.94 6.40
C ASN A 671 -21.49 20.81 5.14
N VAL A 672 -21.66 22.12 5.33
CA VAL A 672 -21.80 23.12 4.24
C VAL A 672 -20.95 24.34 4.54
N SER A 673 -20.18 24.85 3.56
CA SER A 673 -19.43 26.11 3.65
C SER A 673 -19.87 27.14 2.61
N THR A 674 -19.52 28.40 2.87
CA THR A 674 -19.86 29.60 2.10
C THR A 674 -18.65 30.56 2.08
N PRO A 675 -18.66 31.64 1.28
CA PRO A 675 -17.62 32.68 1.34
C PRO A 675 -17.45 33.34 2.73
N SER A 676 -18.46 33.22 3.61
CA SER A 676 -18.53 33.87 4.92
C SER A 676 -18.35 32.91 6.11
N SER A 677 -18.47 31.59 5.92
CA SER A 677 -18.26 30.58 6.97
C SER A 677 -17.75 29.25 6.40
N GLY A 678 -16.69 28.72 7.02
CA GLY A 678 -16.18 27.37 6.73
C GLY A 678 -17.09 26.22 7.21
N ASN A 679 -18.07 26.52 8.08
CA ASN A 679 -19.09 25.57 8.52
C ASN A 679 -20.39 26.35 8.82
N ALA A 680 -21.16 26.63 7.78
CA ALA A 680 -22.43 27.36 7.84
C ALA A 680 -23.60 26.47 8.30
N VAL A 681 -23.56 25.17 7.98
CA VAL A 681 -24.53 24.17 8.43
C VAL A 681 -23.80 22.86 8.70
N SER A 682 -24.13 22.20 9.81
CA SER A 682 -23.72 20.84 10.15
C SER A 682 -24.93 20.04 10.62
N THR A 683 -25.19 18.87 10.02
CA THR A 683 -26.36 18.03 10.31
C THR A 683 -26.12 16.58 9.87
N VAL A 684 -27.04 15.65 10.17
CA VAL A 684 -27.07 14.31 9.59
C VAL A 684 -28.25 14.21 8.62
N LEU A 685 -27.99 13.75 7.38
CA LEU A 685 -29.03 13.35 6.45
C LEU A 685 -29.39 11.88 6.71
N GLU A 686 -30.54 11.65 7.32
CA GLU A 686 -31.07 10.31 7.66
C GLU A 686 -32.05 9.78 6.59
N THR A 687 -32.56 10.66 5.74
CA THR A 687 -33.61 10.40 4.74
C THR A 687 -33.09 10.47 3.30
N ALA A 688 -33.88 9.99 2.34
CA ALA A 688 -33.57 10.11 0.91
C ALA A 688 -33.46 11.57 0.42
N THR A 689 -34.15 12.51 1.09
CA THR A 689 -34.17 13.94 0.77
C THR A 689 -34.27 14.79 2.03
N ALA A 690 -33.71 16.00 1.99
CA ALA A 690 -33.93 17.05 3.00
C ALA A 690 -33.76 18.45 2.37
N ASP A 691 -34.38 19.46 3.00
CA ASP A 691 -34.15 20.87 2.66
C ASP A 691 -33.21 21.49 3.70
N ILE A 692 -32.08 22.06 3.24
CA ILE A 692 -31.10 22.76 4.09
C ILE A 692 -31.23 24.27 3.84
N THR A 693 -31.46 25.05 4.90
CA THR A 693 -31.39 26.52 4.84
C THR A 693 -29.97 26.98 5.19
N VAL A 694 -29.38 27.80 4.32
CA VAL A 694 -28.06 28.41 4.51
C VAL A 694 -28.23 29.92 4.67
N GLU A 695 -27.71 30.45 5.78
CA GLU A 695 -27.83 31.85 6.20
C GLU A 695 -26.65 32.70 5.71
N GLY A 696 -26.87 33.98 5.40
CA GLY A 696 -25.81 34.93 5.04
C GLY A 696 -25.21 34.74 3.65
N VAL A 697 -26.02 34.31 2.67
CA VAL A 697 -25.65 33.95 1.29
C VAL A 697 -26.54 34.71 0.29
N GLY A 698 -25.95 35.49 -0.60
CA GLY A 698 -26.62 36.14 -1.73
C GLY A 698 -26.76 35.22 -2.96
N GLU A 699 -27.46 35.67 -4.00
CA GLU A 699 -27.80 34.85 -5.17
C GLU A 699 -26.59 34.39 -6.00
N GLN A 700 -25.49 35.14 -5.98
CA GLN A 700 -24.26 34.85 -6.74
C GLN A 700 -23.13 34.21 -5.91
N ASP A 701 -23.33 34.07 -4.60
CA ASP A 701 -22.36 33.40 -3.72
C ASP A 701 -22.39 31.88 -3.94
N TRP A 702 -21.22 31.24 -3.90
CA TRP A 702 -21.13 29.78 -3.96
C TRP A 702 -21.54 29.14 -2.62
N VAL A 703 -21.97 27.89 -2.66
CA VAL A 703 -22.27 27.09 -1.46
C VAL A 703 -21.74 25.67 -1.67
N LYS A 704 -20.78 25.26 -0.87
CA LYS A 704 -20.05 23.99 -1.00
C LYS A 704 -20.54 23.00 0.05
N ILE A 705 -21.16 21.90 -0.41
CA ILE A 705 -21.42 20.72 0.42
C ILE A 705 -20.10 19.94 0.55
N ASN A 706 -19.92 19.23 1.67
CA ASN A 706 -18.71 18.46 1.99
C ASN A 706 -17.42 19.33 1.99
N PRO A 707 -17.36 20.42 2.79
CA PRO A 707 -16.17 21.26 2.89
C PRO A 707 -14.94 20.47 3.30
N GLY A 708 -13.82 20.68 2.60
CA GLY A 708 -12.57 19.95 2.82
C GLY A 708 -12.60 18.49 2.34
N THR A 709 -13.67 18.06 1.65
CA THR A 709 -13.85 16.70 1.11
C THR A 709 -13.61 15.65 2.21
N ILE A 710 -14.35 15.77 3.32
CA ILE A 710 -14.17 15.02 4.57
C ILE A 710 -15.11 13.81 4.66
N GLY A 711 -16.38 14.01 4.34
CA GLY A 711 -17.38 12.94 4.34
C GLY A 711 -17.24 12.06 3.10
N TYR A 712 -17.42 10.75 3.24
CA TYR A 712 -17.17 9.78 2.17
C TYR A 712 -18.32 9.72 1.15
N TYR A 713 -18.55 10.83 0.43
CA TYR A 713 -19.62 10.95 -0.55
C TYR A 713 -19.33 12.02 -1.60
N ARG A 714 -19.83 11.77 -2.81
CA ARG A 714 -19.72 12.72 -3.93
C ARG A 714 -20.81 13.77 -3.88
N THR A 715 -20.58 14.93 -4.47
CA THR A 715 -21.54 16.04 -4.56
C THR A 715 -21.91 16.36 -6.00
N GLN A 716 -23.20 16.56 -6.29
CA GLN A 716 -23.68 16.95 -7.61
C GLN A 716 -24.45 18.28 -7.51
N TYR A 717 -24.03 19.27 -8.30
CA TYR A 717 -24.62 20.61 -8.36
C TYR A 717 -25.27 20.86 -9.74
N PRO A 718 -26.33 21.69 -9.81
CA PRO A 718 -26.80 22.28 -11.06
C PRO A 718 -25.70 23.11 -11.74
N ALA A 719 -25.77 23.26 -13.07
CA ALA A 719 -24.77 23.96 -13.86
C ALA A 719 -24.59 25.43 -13.41
N GLU A 720 -25.68 26.07 -13.01
CA GLU A 720 -25.71 27.44 -12.49
C GLU A 720 -24.90 27.60 -11.19
N MET A 721 -24.87 26.56 -10.35
CA MET A 721 -24.03 26.53 -9.15
C MET A 721 -22.58 26.17 -9.46
N LEU A 722 -22.31 25.37 -10.51
CA LEU A 722 -20.94 25.16 -10.99
C LEU A 722 -20.32 26.46 -11.52
N GLU A 723 -21.09 27.30 -12.22
CA GLU A 723 -20.63 28.63 -12.65
C GLU A 723 -20.28 29.55 -11.46
N GLN A 724 -21.03 29.49 -10.35
CA GLN A 724 -20.76 30.26 -9.13
C GLN A 724 -19.41 29.93 -8.47
N PHE A 725 -18.86 28.72 -8.67
CA PHE A 725 -17.52 28.38 -8.19
C PHE A 725 -16.39 28.95 -9.06
N LEU A 726 -16.63 29.22 -10.35
CA LEU A 726 -15.57 29.59 -11.30
C LEU A 726 -14.78 30.86 -10.91
N PRO A 727 -15.38 31.95 -10.38
CA PRO A 727 -14.64 33.10 -9.88
C PRO A 727 -13.76 32.75 -8.66
N ALA A 728 -14.26 31.90 -7.76
CA ALA A 728 -13.56 31.52 -6.54
C ALA A 728 -12.38 30.57 -6.80
N ILE A 729 -12.47 29.72 -7.83
CA ILE A 729 -11.35 28.91 -8.34
C ILE A 729 -10.28 29.83 -8.96
N LYS A 730 -10.66 30.69 -9.92
CA LYS A 730 -9.73 31.58 -10.65
C LYS A 730 -8.96 32.54 -9.75
N ASN A 731 -9.61 32.99 -8.67
CA ASN A 731 -9.05 33.89 -7.65
C ASN A 731 -8.42 33.14 -6.46
N MET A 732 -8.42 31.80 -6.46
CA MET A 732 -7.90 30.92 -5.39
C MET A 732 -8.54 31.13 -4.01
N THR A 733 -9.79 31.63 -3.94
CA THR A 733 -10.51 31.90 -2.69
C THR A 733 -11.36 30.72 -2.19
N LEU A 734 -11.70 29.77 -3.06
CA LEU A 734 -12.22 28.46 -2.63
C LEU A 734 -11.04 27.61 -2.10
N PRO A 735 -11.10 26.94 -0.93
CA PRO A 735 -9.96 26.21 -0.36
C PRO A 735 -9.43 25.06 -1.26
N PRO A 736 -8.12 24.71 -1.21
CA PRO A 736 -7.53 23.71 -2.11
C PRO A 736 -8.27 22.37 -2.13
N LEU A 737 -8.64 21.83 -0.96
CA LEU A 737 -9.40 20.58 -0.84
C LEU A 737 -10.82 20.65 -1.44
N ASP A 738 -11.45 21.83 -1.41
CA ASP A 738 -12.76 22.06 -2.04
C ASP A 738 -12.66 22.23 -3.56
N ARG A 739 -11.56 22.83 -4.04
CA ARG A 739 -11.21 22.85 -5.47
C ARG A 739 -10.95 21.43 -5.98
N LEU A 740 -10.14 20.64 -5.26
CA LEU A 740 -9.86 19.22 -5.55
C LEU A 740 -11.15 18.40 -5.61
N GLY A 741 -11.96 18.41 -4.55
CA GLY A 741 -13.20 17.62 -4.50
C GLY A 741 -14.19 17.98 -5.60
N LEU A 742 -14.29 19.27 -5.98
CA LEU A 742 -15.19 19.70 -7.04
C LEU A 742 -14.79 19.18 -8.43
N ILE A 743 -13.49 19.14 -8.77
CA ILE A 743 -13.06 18.58 -10.06
C ILE A 743 -13.14 17.05 -10.08
N ASP A 744 -12.81 16.40 -8.96
CA ASP A 744 -12.90 14.94 -8.81
C ASP A 744 -14.36 14.44 -8.94
N ASP A 745 -15.30 15.08 -8.22
CA ASP A 745 -16.75 14.79 -8.33
C ASP A 745 -17.28 15.02 -9.74
N LEU A 746 -16.93 16.15 -10.37
CA LEU A 746 -17.37 16.46 -11.73
C LEU A 746 -16.83 15.43 -12.73
N PHE A 747 -15.59 14.97 -12.57
CA PHE A 747 -14.99 13.98 -13.47
C PHE A 747 -15.57 12.57 -13.27
N ALA A 748 -15.92 12.20 -12.04
CA ALA A 748 -16.66 10.97 -11.77
C ALA A 748 -18.11 11.03 -12.31
N LEU A 749 -18.79 12.17 -12.18
CA LEU A 749 -20.11 12.40 -12.79
C LEU A 749 -20.06 12.33 -14.33
N VAL A 750 -18.95 12.77 -14.95
CA VAL A 750 -18.71 12.58 -16.38
C VAL A 750 -18.55 11.10 -16.74
N GLN A 751 -17.76 10.32 -15.99
CA GLN A 751 -17.62 8.89 -16.24
C GLN A 751 -19.00 8.20 -16.24
N ALA A 752 -19.77 8.42 -15.17
CA ALA A 752 -21.13 7.92 -14.98
C ALA A 752 -22.22 8.54 -15.88
N GLY A 753 -21.86 9.35 -16.89
CA GLY A 753 -22.81 9.93 -17.86
C GLY A 753 -23.77 10.97 -17.29
N LYS A 754 -23.55 11.42 -16.05
CA LYS A 754 -24.34 12.43 -15.33
C LYS A 754 -23.81 13.86 -15.55
N SER A 755 -22.79 14.03 -16.39
CA SER A 755 -22.20 15.30 -16.83
C SER A 755 -21.42 15.13 -18.14
N SER A 756 -21.12 16.22 -18.84
CA SER A 756 -20.38 16.21 -20.12
C SER A 756 -18.88 16.40 -19.93
N THR A 757 -18.03 15.62 -20.62
CA THR A 757 -16.57 15.84 -20.62
C THR A 757 -16.20 17.27 -21.04
N VAL A 758 -16.96 17.89 -21.94
CA VAL A 758 -16.71 19.27 -22.39
C VAL A 758 -16.91 20.28 -21.25
N ASP A 759 -17.85 20.03 -20.33
CA ASP A 759 -18.06 20.92 -19.18
C ASP A 759 -17.00 20.73 -18.10
N ALA A 760 -16.51 19.51 -17.90
CA ALA A 760 -15.31 19.27 -17.08
C ALA A 760 -14.08 20.01 -17.63
N LEU A 761 -13.86 20.01 -18.95
CA LEU A 761 -12.76 20.77 -19.58
C LEU A 761 -12.92 22.29 -19.40
N LYS A 762 -14.14 22.85 -19.52
CA LYS A 762 -14.42 24.27 -19.20
C LYS A 762 -14.13 24.62 -17.73
N VAL A 763 -14.40 23.70 -16.80
CA VAL A 763 -14.08 23.86 -15.38
C VAL A 763 -12.57 23.80 -15.16
N ILE A 764 -11.85 22.84 -15.77
CA ILE A 764 -10.38 22.74 -15.73
C ILE A 764 -9.71 24.03 -16.25
N ASP A 765 -10.26 24.69 -17.29
CA ASP A 765 -9.75 25.98 -17.79
C ASP A 765 -9.70 27.09 -16.70
N ALA A 766 -10.50 26.99 -15.63
CA ALA A 766 -10.45 27.90 -14.49
C ALA A 766 -9.24 27.68 -13.56
N TYR A 767 -8.62 26.49 -13.59
CA TYR A 767 -7.48 26.10 -12.76
C TYR A 767 -6.12 26.51 -13.36
N ARG A 768 -6.09 27.28 -14.46
CA ARG A 768 -4.85 27.73 -15.11
C ARG A 768 -3.91 28.53 -14.18
N ASN A 769 -4.41 29.04 -13.06
CA ASN A 769 -3.66 29.76 -12.01
C ASN A 769 -3.29 28.90 -10.79
N GLU A 770 -3.73 27.64 -10.71
CA GLU A 770 -3.59 26.76 -9.56
C GLU A 770 -2.11 26.54 -9.15
N ASN A 771 -1.85 26.45 -7.85
CA ASN A 771 -0.53 26.36 -7.27
C ASN A 771 -0.35 25.26 -6.20
N ASN A 772 -1.41 24.57 -5.78
CA ASN A 772 -1.31 23.41 -4.89
C ASN A 772 -0.96 22.14 -5.69
N TYR A 773 0.01 21.36 -5.19
CA TYR A 773 0.46 20.11 -5.80
C TYR A 773 -0.69 19.11 -6.01
N THR A 774 -1.49 18.87 -4.97
CA THR A 774 -2.50 17.82 -4.94
C THR A 774 -3.70 18.12 -5.82
N VAL A 775 -4.12 19.39 -5.93
CA VAL A 775 -5.14 19.81 -6.91
C VAL A 775 -4.65 19.52 -8.33
N TRP A 776 -3.39 19.84 -8.65
CA TRP A 776 -2.78 19.47 -9.92
C TRP A 776 -2.61 17.96 -10.11
N SER A 777 -2.46 17.18 -9.02
CA SER A 777 -2.43 15.71 -9.07
C SER A 777 -3.78 15.14 -9.51
N SER A 778 -4.88 15.59 -8.90
CA SER A 778 -6.25 15.22 -9.35
C SER A 778 -6.50 15.61 -10.81
N ILE A 779 -6.16 16.84 -11.22
CA ILE A 779 -6.25 17.30 -12.63
C ILE A 779 -5.37 16.44 -13.56
N SER A 780 -4.19 16.01 -13.09
CA SER A 780 -3.28 15.14 -13.86
C SER A 780 -3.85 13.75 -14.06
N ASN A 781 -4.49 13.17 -13.04
CA ASN A 781 -5.13 11.86 -13.13
C ASN A 781 -6.34 11.90 -14.08
N CYS A 782 -7.18 12.93 -13.96
CA CYS A 782 -8.31 13.16 -14.87
C CYS A 782 -7.85 13.25 -16.34
N LEU A 783 -6.86 14.11 -16.62
CA LEU A 783 -6.35 14.30 -17.97
C LEU A 783 -5.51 13.11 -18.48
N ALA A 784 -4.94 12.29 -17.59
CA ALA A 784 -4.27 11.04 -17.97
C ALA A 784 -5.27 9.96 -18.43
N LYS A 785 -6.41 9.79 -17.74
CA LYS A 785 -7.48 8.86 -18.16
C LYS A 785 -8.04 9.27 -19.53
N LEU A 786 -8.29 10.57 -19.74
CA LEU A 786 -8.64 11.09 -21.07
C LEU A 786 -7.54 10.87 -22.12
N GLN A 787 -6.26 11.04 -21.78
CA GLN A 787 -5.15 10.79 -22.72
C GLN A 787 -5.10 9.32 -23.18
N LEU A 788 -5.33 8.37 -22.25
CA LEU A 788 -5.31 6.94 -22.53
C LEU A 788 -6.50 6.48 -23.40
N LEU A 789 -7.66 7.14 -23.25
CA LEU A 789 -8.87 6.87 -24.02
C LEU A 789 -8.87 7.55 -25.40
N LEU A 790 -8.33 8.77 -25.51
CA LEU A 790 -8.23 9.51 -26.77
C LEU A 790 -7.02 9.09 -27.63
N ALA A 791 -6.16 8.20 -27.14
CA ALA A 791 -5.06 7.63 -27.91
C ALA A 791 -5.57 6.93 -29.19
N HIS A 792 -4.84 7.11 -30.29
CA HIS A 792 -5.20 6.62 -31.63
C HIS A 792 -6.49 7.21 -32.23
N THR A 793 -7.10 8.21 -31.59
CA THR A 793 -8.28 8.92 -32.12
C THR A 793 -7.91 10.21 -32.86
N PRO A 794 -8.80 10.76 -33.72
CA PRO A 794 -8.60 12.06 -34.36
C PRO A 794 -8.50 13.29 -33.43
N ALA A 795 -8.60 13.12 -32.11
CA ALA A 795 -8.49 14.17 -31.11
C ALA A 795 -7.14 14.17 -30.36
N GLU A 796 -6.31 13.12 -30.49
CA GLU A 796 -5.07 12.94 -29.71
C GLU A 796 -4.11 14.14 -29.79
N LYS A 797 -3.94 14.70 -31.00
CA LYS A 797 -3.11 15.89 -31.24
C LYS A 797 -3.64 17.10 -30.48
N GLN A 798 -4.89 17.49 -30.73
CA GLN A 798 -5.47 18.69 -30.12
C GLN A 798 -5.58 18.57 -28.60
N PHE A 799 -5.84 17.37 -28.07
CA PHE A 799 -5.83 17.12 -26.63
C PHE A 799 -4.42 17.28 -26.03
N SER A 800 -3.39 16.80 -26.73
CA SER A 800 -2.00 17.02 -26.30
C SER A 800 -1.62 18.50 -26.34
N GLU A 801 -2.01 19.24 -27.38
CA GLU A 801 -1.76 20.68 -27.49
C GLU A 801 -2.54 21.48 -26.44
N TYR A 802 -3.76 21.06 -26.08
CA TYR A 802 -4.51 21.60 -24.94
C TYR A 802 -3.76 21.37 -23.62
N GLY A 803 -3.27 20.14 -23.40
CA GLY A 803 -2.42 19.80 -22.26
C GLY A 803 -1.17 20.66 -22.14
N VAL A 804 -0.49 20.96 -23.25
CA VAL A 804 0.65 21.89 -23.25
C VAL A 804 0.22 23.30 -22.80
N ARG A 805 -0.88 23.86 -23.34
CA ARG A 805 -1.36 25.21 -22.99
C ARG A 805 -1.81 25.34 -21.53
N LEU A 806 -2.34 24.27 -20.95
CA LEU A 806 -2.80 24.23 -19.55
C LEU A 806 -1.64 24.18 -18.56
N TYR A 807 -0.63 23.34 -18.80
CA TYR A 807 0.47 23.10 -17.83
C TYR A 807 1.66 24.06 -17.97
N GLN A 808 1.88 24.64 -19.17
CA GLN A 808 3.04 25.50 -19.43
C GLN A 808 3.16 26.71 -18.47
N PRO A 809 2.09 27.46 -18.09
CA PRO A 809 2.22 28.61 -17.19
C PRO A 809 2.79 28.26 -15.81
N VAL A 810 2.40 27.13 -15.24
CA VAL A 810 2.89 26.67 -13.92
C VAL A 810 4.33 26.15 -14.04
N ALA A 811 4.65 25.44 -15.11
CA ALA A 811 6.01 24.98 -15.39
C ALA A 811 6.99 26.14 -15.65
N GLU A 812 6.57 27.21 -16.34
CA GLU A 812 7.38 28.42 -16.54
C GLU A 812 7.54 29.22 -15.23
N LYS A 813 6.52 29.25 -14.36
CA LYS A 813 6.60 29.84 -13.01
C LYS A 813 7.59 29.09 -12.10
N LEU A 814 7.56 27.75 -12.09
CA LEU A 814 8.44 26.92 -11.25
C LEU A 814 9.84 26.75 -11.83
N GLY A 815 9.99 26.59 -13.14
CA GLY A 815 11.26 26.28 -13.77
C GLY A 815 11.82 24.92 -13.38
N TRP A 816 13.00 24.58 -13.91
CA TRP A 816 13.63 23.27 -13.75
C TRP A 816 14.42 23.08 -12.46
N ASP A 817 14.85 24.17 -11.82
CA ASP A 817 15.78 24.17 -10.70
C ASP A 817 15.12 24.75 -9.45
N VAL A 818 15.40 24.17 -8.28
CA VAL A 818 14.84 24.58 -6.99
C VAL A 818 15.32 25.98 -6.62
N LYS A 819 14.41 26.82 -6.13
CA LYS A 819 14.70 28.22 -5.76
C LYS A 819 14.71 28.42 -4.24
N PRO A 820 15.46 29.42 -3.72
CA PRO A 820 15.47 29.70 -2.28
C PRO A 820 14.07 30.06 -1.76
N GLY A 821 13.61 29.32 -0.76
CA GLY A 821 12.30 29.54 -0.13
C GLY A 821 11.11 28.84 -0.81
N GLU A 822 11.34 27.96 -1.77
CA GLU A 822 10.30 27.04 -2.26
C GLU A 822 9.93 25.97 -1.22
N SER A 823 8.67 25.53 -1.24
CA SER A 823 8.14 24.50 -0.36
C SER A 823 8.45 23.07 -0.86
N HIS A 824 8.17 22.08 -0.01
CA HIS A 824 8.12 20.66 -0.40
C HIS A 824 7.17 20.45 -1.59
N LEU A 825 5.95 21.01 -1.51
CA LEU A 825 4.93 20.91 -2.56
C LEU A 825 5.35 21.56 -3.88
N ASP A 826 6.10 22.67 -3.87
CA ASP A 826 6.61 23.30 -5.10
C ASP A 826 7.54 22.34 -5.87
N THR A 827 8.30 21.49 -5.17
CA THR A 827 9.18 20.50 -5.79
C THR A 827 8.41 19.29 -6.33
N LEU A 828 7.38 18.82 -5.61
CA LEU A 828 6.47 17.79 -6.11
C LEU A 828 5.69 18.28 -7.34
N LEU A 829 5.16 19.50 -7.29
CA LEU A 829 4.44 20.14 -8.39
C LEU A 829 5.34 20.36 -9.60
N ARG A 830 6.60 20.78 -9.41
CA ARG A 830 7.62 20.89 -10.47
C ARG A 830 7.80 19.57 -11.21
N SER A 831 8.00 18.47 -10.48
CA SER A 831 8.16 17.14 -11.09
C SER A 831 6.91 16.76 -11.89
N LEU A 832 5.72 16.95 -11.30
CA LEU A 832 4.43 16.65 -11.90
C LEU A 832 4.19 17.43 -13.21
N VAL A 833 4.30 18.77 -13.21
CA VAL A 833 3.98 19.57 -14.40
C VAL A 833 5.00 19.38 -15.53
N LEU A 834 6.29 19.21 -15.20
CA LEU A 834 7.31 18.90 -16.21
C LEU A 834 7.10 17.49 -16.78
N GLY A 835 6.74 16.52 -15.93
CA GLY A 835 6.37 15.17 -16.33
C GLY A 835 5.17 15.13 -17.27
N ARG A 836 4.08 15.85 -16.94
CA ARG A 836 2.90 15.97 -17.80
C ARG A 836 3.20 16.70 -19.11
N LEU A 837 4.04 17.75 -19.12
CA LEU A 837 4.48 18.41 -20.35
C LEU A 837 5.33 17.51 -21.26
N VAL A 838 6.12 16.59 -20.69
CA VAL A 838 6.78 15.50 -21.44
C VAL A 838 5.74 14.51 -21.97
N SER A 839 4.75 14.09 -21.16
CA SER A 839 3.66 13.21 -21.60
C SER A 839 2.80 13.82 -22.72
N PHE A 840 2.70 15.15 -22.82
CA PHE A 840 2.03 15.86 -23.91
C PHE A 840 2.98 16.30 -25.05
N GLY A 841 4.25 15.88 -25.04
CA GLY A 841 5.20 16.11 -26.13
C GLY A 841 5.67 17.57 -26.30
N CYS A 842 5.62 18.39 -25.25
CA CYS A 842 6.01 19.81 -25.31
C CYS A 842 7.47 19.98 -25.80
N PRO A 843 7.73 20.57 -26.99
CA PRO A 843 9.06 20.51 -27.60
C PRO A 843 10.18 21.15 -26.78
N LYS A 844 9.89 22.25 -26.08
CA LYS A 844 10.85 22.91 -25.18
C LYS A 844 11.21 22.01 -23.99
N THR A 845 10.20 21.46 -23.32
CA THR A 845 10.38 20.62 -22.12
C THR A 845 11.08 19.33 -22.46
N VAL A 846 10.71 18.67 -23.57
CA VAL A 846 11.37 17.44 -24.04
C VAL A 846 12.84 17.71 -24.41
N ALA A 847 13.15 18.83 -25.08
CA ALA A 847 14.54 19.16 -25.41
C ALA A 847 15.43 19.38 -24.17
N GLU A 848 14.95 20.13 -23.18
CA GLU A 848 15.68 20.36 -21.92
C GLU A 848 15.80 19.09 -21.06
N ALA A 849 14.74 18.26 -21.02
CA ALA A 849 14.76 16.95 -20.37
C ALA A 849 15.84 16.04 -20.96
N LYS A 850 15.95 15.98 -22.30
CA LYS A 850 16.97 15.20 -23.01
C LYS A 850 18.38 15.74 -22.75
N ARG A 851 18.59 17.06 -22.74
CA ARG A 851 19.89 17.68 -22.40
C ARG A 851 20.34 17.31 -20.98
N ARG A 852 19.43 17.41 -20.00
CA ARG A 852 19.72 17.05 -18.60
C ARG A 852 19.98 15.55 -18.42
N PHE A 853 19.29 14.68 -19.16
CA PHE A 853 19.63 13.25 -19.20
C PHE A 853 21.03 13.00 -19.77
N GLU A 854 21.38 13.61 -20.91
CA GLU A 854 22.70 13.42 -21.53
C GLU A 854 23.83 13.84 -20.59
N GLU A 855 23.67 14.98 -19.90
CA GLU A 855 24.63 15.43 -18.90
C GLU A 855 24.72 14.50 -17.68
N HIS A 856 23.64 13.81 -17.32
CA HIS A 856 23.63 12.82 -16.24
C HIS A 856 24.31 11.51 -16.66
N ALA A 857 23.90 10.92 -17.78
CA ALA A 857 24.46 9.67 -18.31
C ALA A 857 25.98 9.78 -18.58
N GLN A 858 26.45 10.96 -18.98
CA GLN A 858 27.87 11.27 -19.21
C GLN A 858 28.62 11.76 -17.96
N ASN A 859 28.02 11.73 -16.76
CA ASN A 859 28.59 12.19 -15.49
C ASN A 859 29.10 13.65 -15.50
N LYS A 860 28.48 14.53 -16.30
CA LYS A 860 28.76 15.98 -16.34
C LYS A 860 28.00 16.74 -15.25
N SER A 861 26.81 16.27 -14.88
CA SER A 861 25.97 16.85 -13.83
C SER A 861 25.12 15.77 -13.17
N VAL A 862 24.74 15.94 -11.90
CA VAL A 862 23.79 15.04 -11.23
C VAL A 862 22.37 15.52 -11.50
N LEU A 863 21.52 14.63 -12.01
CA LEU A 863 20.08 14.92 -12.17
C LEU A 863 19.37 14.68 -10.81
N PRO A 864 18.66 15.68 -10.24
CA PRO A 864 17.90 15.50 -9.00
C PRO A 864 16.89 14.36 -9.11
N ALA A 865 16.76 13.57 -8.04
CA ALA A 865 15.94 12.36 -8.00
C ALA A 865 14.51 12.57 -8.51
N ASP A 866 13.86 13.66 -8.09
CA ASP A 866 12.48 14.02 -8.46
C ASP A 866 12.30 14.29 -9.96
N LEU A 867 13.37 14.58 -10.71
CA LEU A 867 13.34 14.87 -12.14
C LEU A 867 13.78 13.68 -13.01
N ARG A 868 14.43 12.65 -12.44
CA ARG A 868 14.95 11.50 -13.19
C ARG A 868 13.86 10.80 -14.00
N SER A 869 12.72 10.47 -13.37
CA SER A 869 11.56 9.86 -14.05
C SER A 869 11.06 10.67 -15.25
N THR A 870 11.04 12.00 -15.15
CA THR A 870 10.61 12.91 -16.22
C THR A 870 11.61 12.94 -17.37
N CYS A 871 12.91 12.99 -17.09
CA CYS A 871 13.94 12.95 -18.12
C CYS A 871 14.06 11.59 -18.81
N TYR A 872 13.94 10.48 -18.06
CA TYR A 872 13.98 9.11 -18.61
C TYR A 872 12.82 8.88 -19.58
N ARG A 873 11.60 9.29 -19.21
CA ARG A 873 10.44 9.26 -20.12
C ARG A 873 10.67 10.10 -21.38
N ALA A 874 11.25 11.29 -21.25
CA ALA A 874 11.51 12.18 -22.38
C ALA A 874 12.52 11.60 -23.39
N VAL A 875 13.55 10.87 -22.95
CA VAL A 875 14.44 10.15 -23.88
C VAL A 875 13.76 8.92 -24.50
N LEU A 876 13.06 8.13 -23.69
CA LEU A 876 12.49 6.83 -24.12
C LEU A 876 11.28 6.95 -25.05
N GLN A 877 10.43 7.97 -24.92
CA GLN A 877 9.28 8.22 -25.83
C GLN A 877 9.65 8.17 -27.33
N HIS A 878 10.87 8.61 -27.65
CA HIS A 878 11.45 8.56 -29.00
C HIS A 878 12.80 7.83 -28.99
N GLY A 879 12.99 6.91 -28.05
CA GLY A 879 14.19 6.12 -27.86
C GLY A 879 14.28 4.99 -28.88
N ASP A 880 15.50 4.69 -29.28
CA ASP A 880 15.88 3.57 -30.13
C ASP A 880 16.55 2.45 -29.30
N LEU A 881 17.12 1.45 -29.97
CA LEU A 881 17.80 0.34 -29.29
C LEU A 881 19.03 0.82 -28.50
N ALA A 882 19.78 1.81 -29.00
CA ALA A 882 20.91 2.38 -28.27
C ALA A 882 20.47 3.12 -26.99
N THR A 883 19.31 3.80 -27.04
CA THR A 883 18.68 4.43 -25.87
C THR A 883 18.26 3.37 -24.83
N TYR A 884 17.70 2.25 -25.28
CA TYR A 884 17.34 1.10 -24.42
C TYR A 884 18.59 0.47 -23.77
N ASP A 885 19.62 0.18 -24.55
CA ASP A 885 20.87 -0.43 -24.06
C ASP A 885 21.60 0.48 -23.05
N GLU A 886 21.55 1.80 -23.24
CA GLU A 886 22.11 2.79 -22.29
C GLU A 886 21.30 2.85 -20.97
N MET A 887 19.97 2.74 -21.02
CA MET A 887 19.17 2.64 -19.79
C MET A 887 19.45 1.33 -19.04
N LEU A 888 19.65 0.21 -19.76
CA LEU A 888 20.11 -1.04 -19.12
C LEU A 888 21.53 -0.92 -18.55
N ARG A 889 22.42 -0.15 -19.17
CA ARG A 889 23.74 0.17 -18.61
C ARG A 889 23.61 0.93 -17.28
N LEU A 890 22.67 1.87 -17.19
CA LEU A 890 22.37 2.59 -15.93
C LEU A 890 21.76 1.65 -14.87
N TYR A 891 20.80 0.78 -15.24
CA TYR A 891 20.20 -0.21 -14.34
C TYR A 891 21.25 -1.15 -13.72
N ARG A 892 22.19 -1.64 -14.53
CA ARG A 892 23.28 -2.54 -14.11
C ARG A 892 24.38 -1.82 -13.32
N ALA A 893 24.45 -0.48 -13.38
CA ALA A 893 25.47 0.32 -12.72
C ALA A 893 25.05 0.86 -11.34
N THR A 894 23.82 0.62 -10.88
CA THR A 894 23.30 1.06 -9.58
C THR A 894 22.93 -0.12 -8.67
N ASP A 895 23.09 0.07 -7.38
CA ASP A 895 22.71 -0.82 -6.28
C ASP A 895 21.46 -0.33 -5.50
N LEU A 896 20.98 0.88 -5.82
CA LEU A 896 19.80 1.49 -5.21
C LEU A 896 18.51 0.97 -5.87
N HIS A 897 17.67 0.29 -5.10
CA HIS A 897 16.45 -0.34 -5.62
C HIS A 897 15.42 0.68 -6.15
N GLU A 898 15.36 1.89 -5.58
CA GLU A 898 14.53 2.98 -6.10
C GLU A 898 14.97 3.42 -7.51
N GLU A 899 16.27 3.46 -7.80
CA GLU A 899 16.77 3.82 -9.13
C GLU A 899 16.54 2.69 -10.14
N LYS A 900 16.69 1.43 -9.72
CA LYS A 900 16.33 0.26 -10.54
C LYS A 900 14.85 0.25 -10.93
N ASP A 901 13.96 0.40 -9.96
CA ASP A 901 12.51 0.49 -10.15
C ASP A 901 12.15 1.67 -11.09
N ARG A 902 12.74 2.84 -10.84
CA ARG A 902 12.60 4.07 -11.64
C ARG A 902 13.05 3.90 -13.10
N ILE A 903 14.16 3.22 -13.34
CA ILE A 903 14.66 2.92 -14.69
C ILE A 903 13.75 1.91 -15.39
N SER A 904 13.47 0.77 -14.77
CA SER A 904 12.73 -0.32 -15.44
C SER A 904 11.28 0.08 -15.75
N ARG A 905 10.60 0.85 -14.87
CA ARG A 905 9.28 1.45 -15.18
C ARG A 905 9.34 2.53 -16.26
N ALA A 906 10.49 3.16 -16.50
CA ALA A 906 10.63 4.12 -17.58
C ALA A 906 10.72 3.43 -18.95
N LEU A 907 11.31 2.24 -19.03
CA LEU A 907 11.47 1.46 -20.28
C LEU A 907 10.14 1.21 -21.01
N GLY A 908 9.05 0.98 -20.27
CA GLY A 908 7.71 0.84 -20.87
C GLY A 908 7.20 2.07 -21.63
N SER A 909 7.86 3.23 -21.50
CA SER A 909 7.53 4.45 -22.26
C SER A 909 8.07 4.46 -23.70
N ILE A 910 8.75 3.39 -24.15
CA ILE A 910 9.36 3.33 -25.48
C ILE A 910 8.32 3.37 -26.61
N GLY A 911 8.62 4.13 -27.67
CA GLY A 911 7.71 4.37 -28.79
C GLY A 911 7.63 3.28 -29.87
N ASN A 912 8.37 2.17 -29.72
CA ASN A 912 8.55 1.08 -30.69
C ASN A 912 8.22 -0.29 -30.04
N VAL A 913 7.37 -1.08 -30.71
CA VAL A 913 6.82 -2.34 -30.15
C VAL A 913 7.85 -3.47 -30.07
N ASP A 914 8.78 -3.56 -31.03
CA ASP A 914 9.84 -4.58 -31.03
C ASP A 914 10.78 -4.41 -29.83
N ILE A 915 11.04 -3.16 -29.42
CA ILE A 915 11.82 -2.85 -28.22
C ILE A 915 10.97 -3.05 -26.96
N LEU A 916 9.67 -2.71 -26.96
CA LEU A 916 8.77 -3.01 -25.83
C LEU A 916 8.66 -4.52 -25.55
N ARG A 917 8.75 -5.39 -26.57
CA ARG A 917 8.86 -6.85 -26.37
C ARG A 917 10.12 -7.20 -25.57
N LYS A 918 11.27 -6.59 -25.90
CA LYS A 918 12.51 -6.74 -25.10
C LYS A 918 12.38 -6.23 -23.66
N VAL A 919 11.53 -5.23 -23.40
CA VAL A 919 11.25 -4.77 -22.03
C VAL A 919 10.55 -5.86 -21.21
N ILE A 920 9.66 -6.64 -21.84
CA ILE A 920 9.03 -7.82 -21.22
C ILE A 920 10.03 -8.97 -21.08
N ASP A 921 10.83 -9.26 -22.12
CA ASP A 921 11.90 -10.27 -22.05
C ASP A 921 12.88 -9.98 -20.89
N PHE A 922 13.21 -8.70 -20.67
CA PHE A 922 14.02 -8.23 -19.54
C PHE A 922 13.28 -8.34 -18.20
N ALA A 923 11.99 -8.00 -18.15
CA ALA A 923 11.16 -8.15 -16.94
C ALA A 923 11.10 -9.59 -16.43
N MET A 924 11.15 -10.56 -17.33
CA MET A 924 11.13 -12.01 -17.04
C MET A 924 12.53 -12.65 -16.99
N SER A 925 13.59 -11.83 -16.94
CA SER A 925 14.99 -12.29 -16.82
C SER A 925 15.46 -12.28 -15.37
N GLU A 926 16.48 -13.09 -15.06
CA GLU A 926 17.12 -13.17 -13.73
C GLU A 926 17.75 -11.84 -13.24
N GLU A 927 17.85 -10.82 -14.10
CA GLU A 927 18.30 -9.47 -13.72
C GLU A 927 17.22 -8.64 -12.99
N VAL A 928 15.95 -9.08 -13.03
CA VAL A 928 14.79 -8.42 -12.41
C VAL A 928 14.16 -9.37 -11.39
N ARG A 929 13.88 -8.89 -10.18
CA ARG A 929 13.23 -9.72 -9.14
C ARG A 929 11.75 -9.89 -9.48
N ALA A 930 11.14 -11.04 -9.14
CA ALA A 930 9.73 -11.31 -9.42
C ALA A 930 8.77 -10.21 -8.90
N GLN A 931 9.04 -9.65 -7.72
CA GLN A 931 8.29 -8.51 -7.14
C GLN A 931 8.32 -7.24 -8.02
N ASP A 932 9.37 -7.07 -8.83
CA ASP A 932 9.59 -5.92 -9.71
C ASP A 932 9.05 -6.20 -11.13
N SER A 933 9.16 -7.45 -11.60
CA SER A 933 8.74 -7.92 -12.93
C SER A 933 7.32 -7.46 -13.31
N VAL A 934 6.36 -7.62 -12.38
CA VAL A 934 4.98 -7.13 -12.54
C VAL A 934 4.96 -5.68 -13.00
N PHE A 935 5.69 -4.80 -12.32
CA PHE A 935 5.67 -3.37 -12.57
C PHE A 935 6.36 -2.97 -13.88
N VAL A 936 7.32 -3.76 -14.36
CA VAL A 936 7.95 -3.57 -15.67
C VAL A 936 6.97 -3.95 -16.78
N ILE A 937 6.29 -5.11 -16.68
CA ILE A 937 5.24 -5.53 -17.63
C ILE A 937 4.09 -4.51 -17.65
N VAL A 938 3.61 -4.09 -16.48
CA VAL A 938 2.58 -3.04 -16.33
C VAL A 938 3.00 -1.73 -16.99
N SER A 939 4.29 -1.35 -16.94
CA SER A 939 4.77 -0.14 -17.63
C SER A 939 4.65 -0.22 -19.16
N VAL A 940 4.67 -1.43 -19.74
CA VAL A 940 4.40 -1.68 -21.16
C VAL A 940 2.89 -1.70 -21.44
N ALA A 941 2.09 -2.29 -20.55
CA ALA A 941 0.63 -2.40 -20.69
C ALA A 941 -0.09 -1.03 -20.70
N ILE A 942 0.35 -0.09 -19.86
CA ILE A 942 -0.24 1.26 -19.81
C ILE A 942 0.11 2.11 -21.05
N ASN A 943 1.20 1.80 -21.74
CA ASN A 943 1.57 2.46 -23.00
C ASN A 943 0.59 2.02 -24.12
N PRO A 944 -0.16 2.93 -24.77
CA PRO A 944 -1.12 2.57 -25.81
C PRO A 944 -0.53 1.72 -26.94
N LYS A 945 0.77 1.88 -27.25
CA LYS A 945 1.48 1.06 -28.26
C LYS A 945 1.92 -0.31 -27.77
N GLY A 946 2.03 -0.49 -26.46
CA GLY A 946 2.46 -1.74 -25.82
C GLY A 946 1.31 -2.61 -25.32
N ARG A 947 0.15 -2.00 -25.04
CA ARG A 947 -1.03 -2.63 -24.42
C ARG A 947 -1.44 -3.96 -25.05
N ASP A 948 -1.73 -3.95 -26.35
CA ASP A 948 -2.15 -5.16 -27.07
C ASP A 948 -1.08 -6.27 -26.98
N MET A 949 0.19 -5.91 -27.24
CA MET A 949 1.32 -6.85 -27.21
C MET A 949 1.60 -7.42 -25.81
N ALA A 950 1.39 -6.63 -24.74
CA ALA A 950 1.53 -7.08 -23.36
C ALA A 950 0.39 -8.03 -22.93
N TRP A 951 -0.83 -7.79 -23.42
CA TRP A 951 -1.96 -8.69 -23.24
C TRP A 951 -1.78 -10.00 -24.03
N ASP A 952 -1.38 -9.91 -25.30
CA ASP A 952 -1.06 -11.09 -26.13
C ASP A 952 0.03 -11.94 -25.44
N TYR A 953 1.09 -11.32 -24.92
CA TYR A 953 2.14 -12.00 -24.15
C TYR A 953 1.60 -12.66 -22.86
N PHE A 954 0.72 -11.98 -22.11
CA PHE A 954 0.09 -12.56 -20.93
C PHE A 954 -0.71 -13.83 -21.30
N CYS A 955 -1.48 -13.79 -22.39
CA CYS A 955 -2.22 -14.93 -22.90
C CYS A 955 -1.31 -16.07 -23.41
N GLU A 956 -0.17 -15.76 -24.03
CA GLU A 956 0.82 -16.76 -24.47
C GLU A 956 1.57 -17.42 -23.30
N HIS A 957 1.80 -16.69 -22.20
CA HIS A 957 2.68 -17.11 -21.10
C HIS A 957 1.98 -17.28 -19.73
N TRP A 958 0.65 -17.34 -19.70
CA TRP A 958 -0.14 -17.28 -18.45
C TRP A 958 0.26 -18.28 -17.37
N GLN A 959 0.62 -19.52 -17.75
CA GLN A 959 1.06 -20.55 -16.80
C GLN A 959 2.35 -20.18 -16.07
N VAL A 960 3.27 -19.49 -16.74
CA VAL A 960 4.53 -19.03 -16.12
C VAL A 960 4.23 -17.94 -15.08
N LEU A 961 3.35 -17.01 -15.44
CA LEU A 961 2.95 -15.90 -14.56
C LEU A 961 2.11 -16.39 -13.37
N LEU A 962 1.17 -17.31 -13.58
CA LEU A 962 0.40 -17.95 -12.50
C LEU A 962 1.33 -18.71 -11.54
N ASN A 963 2.27 -19.51 -12.05
CA ASN A 963 3.21 -20.26 -11.21
C ASN A 963 4.25 -19.36 -10.49
N GLN A 964 4.57 -18.19 -11.04
CA GLN A 964 5.54 -17.26 -10.43
C GLN A 964 4.96 -16.48 -9.23
N TYR A 965 3.63 -16.33 -9.15
CA TYR A 965 2.98 -15.57 -8.07
C TYR A 965 2.02 -16.43 -7.22
N GLU A 966 1.58 -17.60 -7.72
CA GLU A 966 0.61 -18.52 -7.10
C GLU A 966 -0.69 -17.86 -6.61
N GLY A 967 -1.12 -16.79 -7.29
CA GLY A 967 -2.27 -15.96 -6.91
C GLY A 967 -1.86 -14.64 -6.26
N GLY A 968 -2.69 -14.18 -5.33
CA GLY A 968 -2.41 -13.06 -4.44
C GLY A 968 -2.22 -11.69 -5.10
N PHE A 969 -1.81 -10.71 -4.28
CA PHE A 969 -1.75 -9.29 -4.61
C PHE A 969 -0.98 -8.96 -5.90
N LEU A 970 0.17 -9.61 -6.14
CA LEU A 970 1.01 -9.34 -7.32
C LEU A 970 0.34 -9.80 -8.62
N LEU A 971 -0.33 -10.96 -8.63
CA LEU A 971 -1.02 -11.46 -9.82
C LEU A 971 -2.30 -10.67 -10.10
N ALA A 972 -3.11 -10.40 -9.08
CA ALA A 972 -4.30 -9.55 -9.20
C ALA A 972 -3.92 -8.16 -9.77
N ARG A 973 -2.82 -7.56 -9.27
CA ARG A 973 -2.32 -6.27 -9.73
C ARG A 973 -1.78 -6.30 -11.16
N LEU A 974 -1.17 -7.40 -11.60
CA LEU A 974 -0.76 -7.61 -12.99
C LEU A 974 -1.99 -7.68 -13.91
N ILE A 975 -2.99 -8.49 -13.55
CA ILE A 975 -4.25 -8.66 -14.30
C ILE A 975 -5.00 -7.33 -14.42
N LYS A 976 -5.16 -6.57 -13.32
CA LYS A 976 -5.83 -5.27 -13.28
C LYS A 976 -5.29 -4.32 -14.35
N TYR A 977 -4.01 -3.98 -14.30
CA TYR A 977 -3.42 -2.99 -15.21
C TYR A 977 -3.27 -3.47 -16.66
N LEU A 978 -3.14 -4.79 -16.91
CA LEU A 978 -3.16 -5.37 -18.26
C LEU A 978 -4.51 -5.17 -18.97
N THR A 979 -5.60 -5.12 -18.22
CA THR A 979 -6.97 -5.26 -18.77
C THR A 979 -7.82 -4.01 -18.61
N GLU A 980 -7.80 -3.31 -17.47
CA GLU A 980 -8.69 -2.17 -17.17
C GLU A 980 -8.58 -1.00 -18.17
N ASN A 981 -7.46 -0.92 -18.91
CA ASN A 981 -7.13 0.15 -19.84
C ASN A 981 -7.63 -0.10 -21.28
N PHE A 982 -8.35 -1.20 -21.55
CA PHE A 982 -9.09 -1.34 -22.82
C PHE A 982 -10.38 -0.49 -22.81
N SER A 983 -10.92 -0.24 -24.01
CA SER A 983 -12.06 0.67 -24.23
C SER A 983 -13.02 0.20 -25.33
N THR A 984 -13.12 -1.12 -25.54
CA THR A 984 -14.05 -1.73 -26.51
C THR A 984 -14.75 -2.95 -25.93
N GLU A 985 -15.99 -3.18 -26.35
CA GLU A 985 -16.79 -4.35 -25.92
C GLU A 985 -16.23 -5.67 -26.51
N GLU A 986 -15.49 -5.59 -27.62
CA GLU A 986 -14.74 -6.70 -28.20
C GLU A 986 -13.63 -7.16 -27.24
N ARG A 987 -12.80 -6.23 -26.71
CA ARG A 987 -11.77 -6.57 -25.71
C ARG A 987 -12.39 -7.00 -24.38
N ALA A 988 -13.52 -6.42 -23.96
CA ALA A 988 -14.23 -6.87 -22.77
C ALA A 988 -14.64 -8.36 -22.87
N LYS A 989 -15.21 -8.77 -24.02
CA LYS A 989 -15.56 -10.17 -24.29
C LYS A 989 -14.35 -11.10 -24.39
N GLU A 990 -13.23 -10.62 -24.92
CA GLU A 990 -12.00 -11.39 -25.06
C GLU A 990 -11.38 -11.71 -23.69
N VAL A 991 -11.22 -10.69 -22.83
CA VAL A 991 -10.78 -10.84 -21.44
C VAL A 991 -11.75 -11.75 -20.68
N GLU A 992 -13.06 -11.52 -20.83
CA GLU A 992 -14.10 -12.32 -20.18
C GLU A 992 -14.08 -13.79 -20.65
N GLN A 993 -13.74 -14.10 -21.90
CA GLN A 993 -13.58 -15.47 -22.37
C GLN A 993 -12.28 -16.11 -21.86
N PHE A 994 -11.16 -15.38 -21.88
CA PHE A 994 -9.87 -15.90 -21.44
C PHE A 994 -9.89 -16.39 -19.99
N PHE A 995 -10.47 -15.61 -19.07
CA PHE A 995 -10.61 -15.96 -17.65
C PHE A 995 -11.79 -16.92 -17.35
N ARG A 996 -12.53 -17.37 -18.37
CA ARG A 996 -13.47 -18.52 -18.27
C ARG A 996 -12.82 -19.83 -18.72
N GLU A 997 -11.80 -19.77 -19.57
CA GLU A 997 -11.08 -20.94 -20.10
C GLU A 997 -9.88 -21.33 -19.23
N HIS A 998 -9.37 -20.40 -18.40
CA HIS A 998 -8.20 -20.57 -17.55
C HIS A 998 -8.53 -20.17 -16.10
N ASP A 999 -8.14 -21.00 -15.13
CA ASP A 999 -8.40 -20.77 -13.71
C ASP A 999 -7.30 -19.92 -13.06
N PHE A 1000 -7.70 -18.91 -12.27
CA PHE A 1000 -6.83 -17.98 -11.56
C PHE A 1000 -7.40 -17.70 -10.15
N PRO A 1001 -7.28 -18.63 -9.19
CA PRO A 1001 -7.88 -18.50 -7.87
C PRO A 1001 -7.36 -17.28 -7.08
N GLY A 1002 -8.28 -16.57 -6.42
CA GLY A 1002 -7.97 -15.34 -5.68
C GLY A 1002 -7.82 -14.11 -6.60
N THR A 1003 -8.43 -14.15 -7.79
CA THR A 1003 -8.46 -13.01 -8.73
C THR A 1003 -9.84 -12.79 -9.37
N GLU A 1004 -10.81 -13.66 -9.07
CA GLU A 1004 -12.16 -13.66 -9.63
C GLU A 1004 -12.83 -12.28 -9.53
N ARG A 1005 -12.60 -11.56 -8.42
CA ARG A 1005 -13.12 -10.19 -8.23
C ARG A 1005 -12.42 -9.17 -9.12
N THR A 1006 -11.10 -9.19 -9.18
CA THR A 1006 -10.29 -8.24 -9.97
C THR A 1006 -10.58 -8.37 -11.47
N VAL A 1007 -10.69 -9.60 -11.98
CA VAL A 1007 -11.13 -9.86 -13.36
C VAL A 1007 -12.49 -9.22 -13.65
N SER A 1008 -13.45 -9.39 -12.74
CA SER A 1008 -14.80 -8.84 -12.89
C SER A 1008 -14.81 -7.30 -12.88
N GLN A 1009 -14.04 -6.68 -12.00
CA GLN A 1009 -13.84 -5.22 -11.93
C GLN A 1009 -13.16 -4.65 -13.18
N SER A 1010 -12.15 -5.35 -13.71
CA SER A 1010 -11.51 -5.00 -14.99
C SER A 1010 -12.51 -5.02 -16.15
N ILE A 1011 -13.25 -6.12 -16.32
CA ILE A 1011 -14.23 -6.26 -17.41
C ILE A 1011 -15.32 -5.17 -17.34
N GLU A 1012 -15.78 -4.82 -16.13
CA GLU A 1012 -16.67 -3.68 -15.91
C GLU A 1012 -16.02 -2.37 -16.37
N THR A 1013 -14.76 -2.11 -15.98
CA THR A 1013 -14.02 -0.89 -16.34
C THR A 1013 -13.81 -0.74 -17.85
N ILE A 1014 -13.55 -1.84 -18.58
CA ILE A 1014 -13.43 -1.83 -20.05
C ILE A 1014 -14.75 -1.38 -20.70
N ARG A 1015 -15.88 -1.85 -20.17
CA ARG A 1015 -17.23 -1.49 -20.67
C ARG A 1015 -17.55 -0.02 -20.38
N LEU A 1016 -17.23 0.48 -19.19
CA LEU A 1016 -17.35 1.90 -18.82
C LEU A 1016 -16.53 2.81 -19.75
N ASN A 1017 -15.28 2.43 -20.03
CA ASN A 1017 -14.41 3.13 -20.97
C ASN A 1017 -15.01 3.15 -22.40
N ALA A 1018 -15.58 2.03 -22.86
CA ALA A 1018 -16.21 1.91 -24.17
C ALA A 1018 -17.49 2.76 -24.29
N ASP A 1019 -18.33 2.79 -23.25
CA ASP A 1019 -19.55 3.58 -23.21
C ASP A 1019 -19.26 5.10 -23.16
N TRP A 1020 -18.27 5.52 -22.37
CA TRP A 1020 -17.80 6.91 -22.34
C TRP A 1020 -17.29 7.38 -23.71
N MET A 1021 -16.45 6.57 -24.36
CA MET A 1021 -15.93 6.89 -25.70
C MET A 1021 -17.02 6.96 -26.76
N ARG A 1022 -18.02 6.08 -26.71
CA ARG A 1022 -19.19 6.11 -27.61
C ARG A 1022 -20.06 7.35 -27.42
N ARG A 1023 -20.05 7.94 -26.21
CA ARG A 1023 -20.91 9.06 -25.80
C ARG A 1023 -20.28 10.42 -26.05
N ASP A 1024 -18.99 10.60 -25.73
CA ASP A 1024 -18.38 11.94 -25.63
C ASP A 1024 -17.34 12.26 -26.74
N LEU A 1025 -16.81 11.28 -27.48
CA LEU A 1025 -15.67 11.48 -28.40
C LEU A 1025 -15.90 12.59 -29.44
N ASP A 1026 -17.08 12.65 -30.06
CA ASP A 1026 -17.40 13.67 -31.06
C ASP A 1026 -17.50 15.08 -30.44
N ALA A 1027 -18.06 15.19 -29.23
CA ALA A 1027 -18.19 16.46 -28.51
C ALA A 1027 -16.82 16.99 -28.05
N ILE A 1028 -15.95 16.10 -27.53
CA ILE A 1028 -14.55 16.39 -27.21
C ILE A 1028 -13.81 16.84 -28.48
N SER A 1029 -13.96 16.10 -29.58
CA SER A 1029 -13.31 16.39 -30.87
C SER A 1029 -13.74 17.74 -31.45
N ALA A 1030 -15.00 18.15 -31.26
CA ALA A 1030 -15.50 19.45 -31.68
C ALA A 1030 -14.95 20.58 -30.78
N TYR A 1031 -15.03 20.42 -29.46
CA TYR A 1031 -14.55 21.42 -28.49
C TYR A 1031 -13.07 21.75 -28.67
N LEU A 1032 -12.22 20.72 -28.77
CA LEU A 1032 -10.77 20.89 -28.90
C LEU A 1032 -10.38 21.62 -30.21
N LYS A 1033 -11.07 21.34 -31.32
CA LYS A 1033 -10.89 22.04 -32.61
C LYS A 1033 -11.37 23.49 -32.55
N GLN A 1034 -12.46 23.77 -31.83
CA GLN A 1034 -12.91 25.14 -31.59
C GLN A 1034 -11.85 25.93 -30.80
N ARG A 1035 -11.27 25.35 -29.74
CA ARG A 1035 -10.20 26.00 -28.96
C ARG A 1035 -8.91 26.20 -29.77
N GLU A 1036 -8.54 25.26 -30.64
CA GLU A 1036 -7.44 25.41 -31.60
C GLU A 1036 -7.67 26.64 -32.52
N ALA A 1037 -8.89 26.85 -33.00
CA ALA A 1037 -9.27 27.99 -33.85
C ALA A 1037 -9.42 29.33 -33.09
N GLU A 1038 -9.83 29.31 -31.81
CA GLU A 1038 -9.92 30.48 -30.94
C GLU A 1038 -8.54 30.96 -30.42
N GLY A 1039 -7.51 30.11 -30.50
CA GLY A 1039 -6.19 30.39 -29.94
C GLY A 1039 -6.14 30.32 -28.40
N HIS A 1040 -6.90 29.40 -27.80
CA HIS A 1040 -7.15 29.31 -26.35
C HIS A 1040 -6.62 28.02 -25.69
#